data_AF-K9TRI6-F1
#
_entry.id   AF-K9TRI6-F1
#
_cell.length_a   1.000
_cell.length_b   1.000
_cell.length_c   1.000
_cell.angle_alpha   90.00
_cell.angle_beta   90.00
_cell.angle_gamma   90.00
#
_symmetry.space_group_name_H-M   'P 1'
#
loop_
_entity.id
_entity.type
_entity.pdbx_description
1 polymer ?
#
loop_
_entity_poly.entity_id
_entity_poly.type
_entity_poly.pdbx_seq_one_letter_code
_entity_poly.pdbx_strand_id
1 'polypeptide(L)'
;MFYARLNSLASIPDHQRMILKVNPLKKRIRGGKKEVTTDITTKEVRAQIEAIKIKVERNGHLTPIAQIAPVEVEGTKIEYATFLGSDRFTELNPQIGDTLLLCHGGTDKMAEVVGVIAEERSSGSQPFKMPTHCPECGSPVIRTSDDEISCLNSSCAPILPYSLLNWASRDAMEISGLGEKLAYQLIEHGLVKSIADLYELNADQLITLERMGKKSAKNLLKAIAKSKSLPWSRVLASLGIRHVGRATAQMLTQEFATVGNLAKAEITELEAIERISPEIAQSVYHWFRIQANQTLIERLSAAGLQLPSVALPEILDVPVAPETATQQVQPSPAPLDKEPVPMPAPSTSKTPSHAESPLDASAQELQTATERNAQLQSELEQATQHSGQLRSELEEIRTTLERAEQQTAQLQSELAESRQQLTQANQSESLESELAQKNTQLTQAQEQTAQLNAQLQEIQSALAASTRQTEELQTELEQSKQHSGELDSQLNQLRTELEQSKQHSGELDSQLTQLRTELEQSKQHSGELDSQLTQLRTELEQSKQHSGELDSQLTQVRTELEQSKQHSGELDSQLTQVRTELEQSKQHSEELDSQLTQLRTELEQSKQHSGELDSQLTQVRTELEQSKQHSGELDSQLTEVRTELEQSKQHSGELDSQLTQVRTELEQSKQHSGELDSQLTQVRTELEQSKQHSGELDSQLTEVRSQLAQVQQERSQIQSQLEERGERLQQLEGEKQDLQQQLSETRTQLLGVEEMRSHLQTELAQIKAENERAQQQRSDLETQLAKSHAAQSQLQGDLNETQEKLQRLLHDQSHSQSQVTQANSERSDVLSQLEAANQARSQLESQLALVRSQTPLLKTGVVLAFLFGSLIAWFSALAIY
;
A
#
# COMPACT_ATOMS: atom_id res chain seq x y z
N MET A 1 36.30 -11.66 -54.40
CA MET A 1 36.84 -10.46 -53.72
C MET A 1 35.95 -10.01 -52.56
N PHE A 2 34.70 -9.59 -52.75
CA PHE A 2 33.87 -9.04 -51.65
C PHE A 2 33.72 -10.00 -50.45
N TYR A 3 33.42 -11.28 -50.71
CA TYR A 3 33.40 -12.36 -49.69
C TYR A 3 34.71 -12.53 -48.90
N ALA A 4 35.87 -12.16 -49.44
CA ALA A 4 37.16 -12.33 -48.76
C ALA A 4 37.51 -11.16 -47.82
N ARG A 5 36.77 -10.04 -47.88
CA ARG A 5 36.94 -8.88 -46.98
C ARG A 5 35.97 -8.89 -45.78
N LEU A 6 34.93 -9.71 -45.80
CA LEU A 6 33.96 -9.80 -44.69
C LEU A 6 34.52 -10.60 -43.50
N ASN A 7 35.40 -11.58 -43.73
CA ASN A 7 36.06 -12.39 -42.69
C ASN A 7 37.09 -11.62 -41.82
N SER A 8 37.13 -10.29 -41.86
CA SER A 8 38.08 -9.46 -41.10
C SER A 8 37.41 -8.39 -40.22
N LEU A 9 36.10 -8.49 -39.98
CA LEU A 9 35.32 -7.50 -39.22
C LEU A 9 34.86 -8.07 -37.87
N ALA A 10 35.73 -8.00 -36.87
CA ALA A 10 35.47 -8.47 -35.50
C ALA A 10 34.68 -7.47 -34.62
N SER A 11 33.84 -6.62 -35.22
CA SER A 11 33.22 -5.46 -34.54
C SER A 11 31.73 -5.27 -34.85
N ILE A 12 31.04 -6.32 -35.31
CA ILE A 12 29.59 -6.30 -35.55
C ILE A 12 28.92 -7.09 -34.43
N PRO A 13 27.98 -6.52 -33.65
CA PRO A 13 27.22 -7.28 -32.66
C PRO A 13 26.42 -8.41 -33.31
N ASP A 14 26.36 -9.55 -32.61
CA ASP A 14 25.70 -10.75 -33.14
C ASP A 14 24.20 -10.55 -33.43
N HIS A 15 23.69 -11.44 -34.29
CA HIS A 15 22.29 -11.53 -34.78
C HIS A 15 21.84 -10.57 -35.90
N GLN A 16 22.73 -9.82 -36.58
CA GLN A 16 22.31 -9.04 -37.75
C GLN A 16 22.21 -9.84 -39.07
N ARG A 17 21.02 -9.78 -39.69
CA ARG A 17 20.79 -10.23 -41.08
C ARG A 17 21.29 -9.20 -42.07
N MET A 18 22.29 -9.56 -42.88
CA MET A 18 22.74 -8.71 -43.98
C MET A 18 21.80 -8.85 -45.18
N ILE A 19 21.02 -7.80 -45.48
CA ILE A 19 20.13 -7.75 -46.65
C ILE A 19 20.79 -6.97 -47.78
N LEU A 20 21.32 -7.69 -48.78
CA LEU A 20 21.90 -7.09 -49.98
C LEU A 20 20.79 -6.67 -50.95
N LYS A 21 20.48 -5.37 -50.98
CA LYS A 21 19.54 -4.76 -51.94
C LYS A 21 20.29 -4.16 -53.13
N VAL A 22 19.83 -4.45 -54.35
CA VAL A 22 20.44 -3.88 -55.57
C VAL A 22 20.08 -2.39 -55.70
N ASN A 23 21.09 -1.51 -55.63
CA ASN A 23 20.89 -0.05 -55.73
C ASN A 23 20.32 0.34 -57.12
N PRO A 24 19.14 0.99 -57.19
CA PRO A 24 18.42 1.21 -58.45
C PRO A 24 19.05 2.26 -59.39
N LEU A 25 20.05 3.02 -58.95
CA LEU A 25 20.58 4.17 -59.71
C LEU A 25 21.49 3.81 -60.91
N LYS A 26 21.88 2.54 -61.10
CA LYS A 26 22.67 2.11 -62.29
C LYS A 26 22.17 0.80 -62.93
N LYS A 27 21.34 0.97 -63.98
CA LYS A 27 20.97 0.00 -65.05
C LYS A 27 20.18 -1.28 -64.69
N ARG A 28 18.87 -1.23 -64.96
CA ARG A 28 18.04 -2.22 -65.70
C ARG A 28 18.61 -3.64 -65.91
N ILE A 29 18.54 -4.50 -64.88
CA ILE A 29 18.63 -5.96 -65.05
C ILE A 29 17.21 -6.54 -65.15
N ARG A 30 16.88 -7.21 -66.25
CA ARG A 30 15.63 -8.00 -66.38
C ARG A 30 15.87 -9.39 -65.77
N GLY A 31 15.14 -9.73 -64.69
CA GLY A 31 14.91 -11.13 -64.29
C GLY A 31 15.58 -11.65 -63.01
N GLY A 32 16.39 -10.88 -62.29
CA GLY A 32 17.00 -11.31 -61.02
C GLY A 32 16.13 -11.01 -59.79
N LYS A 33 16.20 -11.86 -58.75
CA LYS A 33 15.63 -11.55 -57.41
C LYS A 33 16.27 -10.25 -56.89
N LYS A 34 15.45 -9.34 -56.36
CA LYS A 34 15.86 -7.97 -56.01
C LYS A 34 16.61 -7.83 -54.67
N GLU A 35 16.53 -8.84 -53.83
CA GLU A 35 17.10 -8.87 -52.49
C GLU A 35 17.69 -10.26 -52.25
N VAL A 36 18.87 -10.30 -51.62
CA VAL A 36 19.51 -11.52 -51.13
C VAL A 36 19.81 -11.31 -49.65
N THR A 37 19.17 -12.12 -48.80
CA THR A 37 19.46 -12.15 -47.37
C THR A 37 20.53 -13.22 -47.12
N THR A 38 21.60 -12.85 -46.43
CA THR A 38 22.61 -13.77 -45.91
C THR A 38 22.69 -13.59 -44.40
N ASP A 39 22.37 -14.64 -43.66
CA ASP A 39 22.59 -14.66 -42.21
C ASP A 39 24.11 -14.70 -41.93
N ILE A 40 24.57 -13.87 -41.00
CA ILE A 40 25.96 -13.92 -40.52
C ILE A 40 26.02 -15.07 -39.52
N THR A 41 26.68 -16.17 -39.90
CA THR A 41 26.92 -17.31 -39.01
C THR A 41 28.12 -17.02 -38.10
N THR A 42 27.88 -16.97 -36.79
CA THR A 42 28.93 -16.97 -35.77
C THR A 42 29.83 -18.20 -35.92
N LYS A 43 31.11 -18.06 -35.58
CA LYS A 43 32.06 -19.16 -35.75
C LYS A 43 31.91 -20.20 -34.65
N GLU A 44 31.11 -21.23 -34.92
CA GLU A 44 30.98 -22.38 -34.04
C GLU A 44 32.31 -23.16 -33.93
N VAL A 45 32.68 -23.55 -32.70
CA VAL A 45 33.80 -24.44 -32.41
C VAL A 45 33.34 -25.66 -31.60
N ARG A 46 34.20 -26.66 -31.48
CA ARG A 46 33.95 -27.87 -30.67
C ARG A 46 34.97 -27.99 -29.54
N ALA A 47 34.52 -28.31 -28.33
CA ALA A 47 35.37 -28.63 -27.19
C ALA A 47 34.71 -29.68 -26.28
N GLN A 48 35.52 -30.51 -25.61
CA GLN A 48 35.00 -31.53 -24.69
C GLN A 48 34.82 -30.98 -23.27
N ILE A 49 33.79 -31.46 -22.56
CA ILE A 49 33.57 -31.15 -21.14
C ILE A 49 34.55 -31.93 -20.28
N GLU A 50 35.46 -31.23 -19.59
CA GLU A 50 36.34 -31.82 -18.57
C GLU A 50 35.62 -31.98 -17.23
N ALA A 51 34.83 -30.98 -16.83
CA ALA A 51 34.05 -30.98 -15.60
C ALA A 51 32.88 -29.98 -15.70
N ILE A 52 31.86 -30.15 -14.86
CA ILE A 52 30.81 -29.14 -14.67
C ILE A 52 30.96 -28.58 -13.26
N LYS A 53 31.20 -27.27 -13.15
CA LYS A 53 31.28 -26.54 -11.88
C LYS A 53 29.98 -25.81 -11.64
N ILE A 54 29.57 -25.68 -10.38
CA ILE A 54 28.44 -24.85 -10.00
C ILE A 54 28.96 -23.51 -9.52
N LYS A 55 28.49 -22.43 -10.14
CA LYS A 55 28.67 -21.06 -9.67
C LYS A 55 27.42 -20.62 -8.91
N VAL A 56 27.60 -20.13 -7.68
CA VAL A 56 26.50 -19.47 -6.94
C VAL A 56 26.50 -17.99 -7.32
N GLU A 57 25.37 -17.50 -7.83
CA GLU A 57 25.22 -16.11 -8.22
C GLU A 57 24.79 -15.20 -7.07
N ARG A 58 24.85 -13.88 -7.29
CA ARG A 58 24.55 -12.85 -6.27
C ARG A 58 23.11 -12.90 -5.74
N ASN A 59 22.19 -13.49 -6.50
CA ASN A 59 20.79 -13.74 -6.13
C ASN A 59 20.58 -15.14 -5.51
N GLY A 60 21.64 -15.93 -5.36
CA GLY A 60 21.61 -17.29 -4.83
C GLY A 60 21.38 -18.39 -5.85
N HIS A 61 21.17 -18.09 -7.14
CA HIS A 61 21.00 -19.12 -8.18
C HIS A 61 22.25 -20.00 -8.31
N LEU A 62 22.06 -21.31 -8.52
CA LEU A 62 23.14 -22.25 -8.83
C LEU A 62 23.23 -22.46 -10.34
N THR A 63 24.10 -21.70 -11.00
CA THR A 63 24.32 -21.79 -12.44
C THR A 63 25.42 -22.83 -12.74
N PRO A 64 25.13 -23.90 -13.50
CA PRO A 64 26.16 -24.81 -13.98
C PRO A 64 27.01 -24.15 -15.08
N ILE A 65 28.33 -24.36 -15.02
CA ILE A 65 29.31 -23.88 -15.99
C ILE A 65 30.16 -25.07 -16.41
N ALA A 66 30.28 -25.30 -17.71
CA ALA A 66 31.20 -26.30 -18.24
C ALA A 66 32.63 -25.76 -18.16
N GLN A 67 33.51 -26.48 -17.47
CA GLN A 67 34.94 -26.41 -17.73
C GLN A 67 35.21 -27.27 -18.96
N ILE A 68 35.79 -26.68 -19.99
CA ILE A 68 36.01 -27.30 -21.29
C ILE A 68 37.51 -27.43 -21.59
N ALA A 69 37.85 -28.41 -22.40
CA ALA A 69 39.19 -28.52 -22.99
C ALA A 69 39.53 -27.19 -23.70
N PRO A 70 40.70 -26.57 -23.43
CA PRO A 70 40.97 -25.20 -23.90
C PRO A 70 40.90 -25.07 -25.42
N VAL A 71 40.03 -24.17 -25.91
CA VAL A 71 39.73 -23.99 -27.34
C VAL A 71 39.90 -22.52 -27.75
N GLU A 72 40.28 -22.28 -29.00
CA GLU A 72 40.43 -20.93 -29.55
C GLU A 72 39.18 -20.51 -30.33
N VAL A 73 38.47 -19.52 -29.80
CA VAL A 73 37.29 -18.89 -30.42
C VAL A 73 37.68 -17.49 -30.84
N GLU A 74 37.67 -17.24 -32.16
CA GLU A 74 37.90 -15.91 -32.74
C GLU A 74 39.19 -15.20 -32.25
N GLY A 75 40.26 -15.97 -32.04
CA GLY A 75 41.57 -15.49 -31.56
C GLY A 75 41.73 -15.49 -30.03
N THR A 76 40.68 -15.87 -29.30
CA THR A 76 40.66 -15.88 -27.83
C THR A 76 40.63 -17.31 -27.30
N LYS A 77 41.52 -17.65 -26.37
CA LYS A 77 41.57 -18.97 -25.72
C LYS A 77 40.55 -19.04 -24.57
N ILE A 78 39.58 -19.93 -24.68
CA ILE A 78 38.48 -20.10 -23.73
C ILE A 78 38.54 -21.49 -23.08
N GLU A 79 38.29 -21.53 -21.77
CA GLU A 79 38.33 -22.74 -20.91
C GLU A 79 37.02 -22.97 -20.14
N TYR A 80 36.04 -22.07 -20.31
CA TYR A 80 34.74 -22.11 -19.64
C TYR A 80 33.60 -21.78 -20.61
N ALA A 81 32.46 -22.45 -20.46
CA ALA A 81 31.24 -22.17 -21.23
C ALA A 81 29.98 -22.15 -20.35
N THR A 82 29.06 -21.23 -20.67
CA THR A 82 27.76 -21.07 -20.00
C THR A 82 26.61 -21.68 -20.80
N PHE A 83 25.64 -22.26 -20.11
CA PHE A 83 24.44 -22.87 -20.72
C PHE A 83 23.26 -21.88 -20.85
N LEU A 84 23.42 -20.61 -20.46
CA LEU A 84 22.37 -19.56 -20.39
C LEU A 84 21.15 -19.84 -19.48
N GLY A 85 21.14 -20.93 -18.70
CA GLY A 85 20.08 -21.17 -17.70
C GLY A 85 19.95 -22.63 -17.30
N SER A 86 19.14 -22.88 -16.26
CA SER A 86 18.78 -24.24 -15.78
C SER A 86 18.01 -25.05 -16.82
N ASP A 87 17.11 -24.39 -17.55
CA ASP A 87 16.16 -25.05 -18.44
C ASP A 87 16.90 -25.61 -19.66
N ARG A 88 17.72 -24.77 -20.29
CA ARG A 88 18.61 -25.15 -21.39
C ARG A 88 19.67 -26.17 -20.95
N PHE A 89 20.19 -26.08 -19.73
CA PHE A 89 21.06 -27.14 -19.17
C PHE A 89 20.32 -28.49 -19.09
N THR A 90 19.05 -28.47 -18.68
CA THR A 90 18.21 -29.67 -18.55
C THR A 90 17.82 -30.24 -19.91
N GLU A 91 17.47 -29.38 -20.87
CA GLU A 91 17.16 -29.73 -22.26
C GLU A 91 18.37 -30.37 -22.97
N LEU A 92 19.54 -29.74 -22.86
CA LEU A 92 20.78 -30.23 -23.47
C LEU A 92 21.29 -31.52 -22.82
N ASN A 93 20.92 -31.78 -21.56
CA ASN A 93 21.32 -32.95 -20.78
C ASN A 93 22.83 -33.30 -20.94
N PRO A 94 23.74 -32.37 -20.62
CA PRO A 94 25.17 -32.54 -20.84
C PRO A 94 25.75 -33.54 -19.82
N GLN A 95 26.64 -34.39 -20.31
CA GLN A 95 27.35 -35.38 -19.53
C GLN A 95 28.85 -35.08 -19.52
N ILE A 96 29.53 -35.42 -18.43
CA ILE A 96 30.98 -35.21 -18.34
C ILE A 96 31.66 -36.08 -19.42
N GLY A 97 32.50 -35.46 -20.25
CA GLY A 97 33.12 -36.06 -21.43
C GLY A 97 32.39 -35.84 -22.77
N ASP A 98 31.23 -35.19 -22.80
CA ASP A 98 30.54 -34.83 -24.06
C ASP A 98 31.32 -33.78 -24.87
N THR A 99 31.21 -33.81 -26.20
CA THR A 99 31.61 -32.69 -27.06
C THR A 99 30.50 -31.64 -27.13
N LEU A 100 30.82 -30.40 -26.76
CA LEU A 100 29.96 -29.23 -26.91
C LEU A 100 30.23 -28.51 -28.22
N LEU A 101 29.16 -27.98 -28.81
CA LEU A 101 29.18 -26.96 -29.85
C LEU A 101 29.11 -25.59 -29.17
N LEU A 102 30.07 -24.72 -29.43
CA LEU A 102 30.27 -23.47 -28.72
C LEU A 102 30.36 -22.27 -29.68
N CYS A 103 29.85 -21.12 -29.28
CA CYS A 103 30.08 -19.84 -29.94
C CYS A 103 30.73 -18.82 -28.97
N HIS A 104 31.13 -17.67 -29.50
CA HIS A 104 31.69 -16.57 -28.68
C HIS A 104 30.59 -15.98 -27.78
N GLY A 105 30.78 -16.02 -26.46
CA GLY A 105 29.77 -15.58 -25.48
C GLY A 105 29.79 -14.06 -25.20
N GLY A 106 30.18 -13.25 -26.18
CA GLY A 106 30.30 -11.79 -26.09
C GLY A 106 31.32 -11.25 -25.07
N THR A 107 32.13 -12.11 -24.45
CA THR A 107 33.15 -11.72 -23.45
C THR A 107 34.42 -12.55 -23.59
N ASP A 108 35.59 -11.92 -23.40
CA ASP A 108 36.94 -12.47 -23.63
C ASP A 108 37.30 -13.78 -22.88
N LYS A 109 36.44 -14.31 -22.01
CA LYS A 109 36.76 -15.49 -21.17
C LYS A 109 35.62 -16.49 -20.98
N MET A 110 34.50 -16.35 -21.69
CA MET A 110 33.36 -17.26 -21.57
C MET A 110 32.76 -17.54 -22.95
N ALA A 111 32.65 -18.83 -23.31
CA ALA A 111 31.90 -19.26 -24.48
C ALA A 111 30.43 -19.51 -24.11
N GLU A 112 29.56 -19.56 -25.11
CA GLU A 112 28.18 -20.00 -24.93
C GLU A 112 27.98 -21.40 -25.52
N VAL A 113 27.25 -22.26 -24.80
CA VAL A 113 26.97 -23.64 -25.24
C VAL A 113 25.77 -23.67 -26.19
N VAL A 114 26.04 -23.60 -27.50
CA VAL A 114 25.02 -23.72 -28.55
C VAL A 114 24.27 -25.05 -28.43
N GLY A 115 25.00 -26.16 -28.25
CA GLY A 115 24.41 -27.48 -28.08
C GLY A 115 25.41 -28.59 -27.72
N VAL A 116 24.89 -29.81 -27.54
CA VAL A 116 25.67 -31.03 -27.26
C VAL A 116 25.68 -31.91 -28.50
N ILE A 117 26.85 -32.39 -28.93
CA ILE A 117 26.97 -33.30 -30.07
C ILE A 117 26.74 -34.74 -29.59
N ALA A 118 25.46 -35.13 -29.51
CA ALA A 118 25.03 -36.40 -28.95
C ALA A 118 25.59 -37.64 -29.68
N GLU A 119 25.95 -37.51 -30.96
CA GLU A 119 26.56 -38.57 -31.77
C GLU A 119 28.01 -38.89 -31.36
N GLU A 120 28.70 -37.94 -30.71
CA GLU A 120 30.07 -38.11 -30.20
C GLU A 120 30.09 -38.59 -28.73
N ARG A 121 28.92 -38.75 -28.09
CA ARG A 121 28.81 -39.16 -26.68
C ARG A 121 29.39 -40.56 -26.46
N SER A 122 30.46 -40.63 -25.68
CA SER A 122 31.09 -41.91 -25.32
C SER A 122 30.18 -42.75 -24.41
N SER A 123 30.25 -44.07 -24.50
CA SER A 123 29.47 -44.98 -23.64
C SER A 123 29.89 -44.97 -22.16
N GLY A 124 30.93 -44.21 -21.79
CA GLY A 124 31.38 -43.99 -20.42
C GLY A 124 31.05 -42.60 -19.86
N SER A 125 30.29 -41.77 -20.59
CA SER A 125 29.88 -40.45 -20.14
C SER A 125 29.03 -40.53 -18.87
N GLN A 126 29.26 -39.62 -17.92
CA GLN A 126 28.51 -39.63 -16.64
C GLN A 126 27.46 -38.51 -16.60
N PRO A 127 26.20 -38.82 -16.28
CA PRO A 127 25.15 -37.81 -16.15
C PRO A 127 25.44 -36.93 -14.94
N PHE A 128 25.51 -35.62 -15.17
CA PHE A 128 25.67 -34.65 -14.10
C PHE A 128 24.37 -34.50 -13.30
N LYS A 129 24.49 -34.36 -11.98
CA LYS A 129 23.37 -34.06 -11.09
C LYS A 129 23.68 -32.79 -10.30
N MET A 130 22.71 -31.89 -10.24
CA MET A 130 22.81 -30.69 -9.40
C MET A 130 23.00 -31.08 -7.92
N PRO A 131 23.83 -30.35 -7.17
CA PRO A 131 24.11 -30.69 -5.77
C PRO A 131 22.90 -30.40 -4.88
N THR A 132 22.73 -31.16 -3.80
CA THR A 132 21.66 -30.95 -2.79
C THR A 132 22.01 -29.88 -1.75
N HIS A 133 23.28 -29.46 -1.71
CA HIS A 133 23.80 -28.44 -0.79
C HIS A 133 24.65 -27.42 -1.57
N CYS A 134 24.65 -26.19 -1.11
CA CYS A 134 25.38 -25.08 -1.72
C CYS A 134 26.90 -25.32 -1.60
N PRO A 135 27.68 -25.28 -2.69
CA PRO A 135 29.12 -25.54 -2.64
C PRO A 135 29.91 -24.49 -1.85
N GLU A 136 29.35 -23.28 -1.69
CA GLU A 136 30.01 -22.12 -1.05
C GLU A 136 29.78 -22.05 0.47
N CYS A 137 28.61 -22.47 0.96
CA CYS A 137 28.23 -22.35 2.37
C CYS A 137 27.67 -23.62 3.03
N GLY A 138 27.56 -24.73 2.28
CA GLY A 138 27.05 -26.01 2.78
C GLY A 138 25.57 -26.03 3.17
N SER A 139 24.83 -24.93 3.04
CA SER A 139 23.38 -24.89 3.32
C SER A 139 22.59 -25.69 2.27
N PRO A 140 21.46 -26.33 2.61
CA PRO A 140 20.63 -27.03 1.63
C PRO A 140 20.14 -26.06 0.56
N VAL A 141 20.10 -26.52 -0.69
CA VAL A 141 19.54 -25.75 -1.81
C VAL A 141 18.13 -26.21 -2.10
N ILE A 142 17.31 -25.26 -2.53
CA ILE A 142 15.87 -25.44 -2.69
C ILE A 142 15.52 -25.07 -4.13
N ARG A 143 14.64 -25.87 -4.73
CA ARG A 143 14.10 -25.59 -6.06
C ARG A 143 12.95 -24.60 -5.89
N THR A 144 13.07 -23.43 -6.50
CA THR A 144 12.06 -22.36 -6.41
C THR A 144 10.90 -22.62 -7.36
N SER A 145 9.83 -21.81 -7.26
CA SER A 145 8.67 -21.82 -8.18
C SER A 145 9.06 -21.85 -9.65
N ASP A 146 10.14 -21.14 -9.99
CA ASP A 146 10.63 -20.93 -11.34
C ASP A 146 11.51 -22.12 -11.84
N ASP A 147 11.43 -23.28 -11.18
CA ASP A 147 12.20 -24.53 -11.38
C ASP A 147 13.75 -24.41 -11.26
N GLU A 148 14.25 -23.19 -11.02
CA GLU A 148 15.64 -22.87 -10.67
C GLU A 148 16.05 -23.46 -9.30
N ILE A 149 17.31 -23.91 -9.19
CA ILE A 149 17.88 -24.37 -7.91
C ILE A 149 18.65 -23.21 -7.26
N SER A 150 18.29 -22.87 -6.02
CA SER A 150 18.79 -21.67 -5.34
C SER A 150 19.28 -21.94 -3.91
N CYS A 151 20.32 -21.22 -3.49
CA CYS A 151 20.76 -21.12 -2.10
C CYS A 151 20.03 -19.95 -1.41
N LEU A 152 19.28 -20.24 -0.35
CA LEU A 152 18.49 -19.22 0.38
C LEU A 152 19.18 -18.68 1.64
N ASN A 153 20.46 -19.01 1.88
CA ASN A 153 21.21 -18.53 3.04
C ASN A 153 21.70 -17.09 2.81
N SER A 154 21.10 -16.11 3.49
CA SER A 154 21.47 -14.67 3.37
C SER A 154 22.88 -14.34 3.89
N SER A 155 23.59 -15.29 4.51
CA SER A 155 25.00 -15.18 4.93
C SER A 155 25.96 -15.98 4.03
N CYS A 156 25.49 -16.51 2.90
CA CYS A 156 26.35 -17.16 1.90
C CYS A 156 27.28 -16.13 1.23
N ALA A 157 28.57 -16.42 1.10
CA ALA A 157 29.57 -15.41 0.70
C ALA A 157 29.30 -14.68 -0.64
N PRO A 158 28.79 -15.34 -1.72
CA PRO A 158 28.43 -14.64 -2.96
C PRO A 158 27.14 -13.81 -2.88
N ILE A 159 26.24 -14.13 -1.94
CA ILE A 159 24.94 -13.46 -1.76
C ILE A 159 25.07 -12.28 -0.80
N LEU A 160 25.91 -12.41 0.23
CA LEU A 160 26.10 -11.44 1.30
C LEU A 160 26.35 -9.99 0.83
N PRO A 161 27.15 -9.68 -0.22
CA PRO A 161 27.29 -8.30 -0.69
C PRO A 161 25.95 -7.67 -1.09
N TYR A 162 25.11 -8.44 -1.78
CA TYR A 162 23.78 -8.00 -2.18
C TYR A 162 22.82 -7.92 -0.97
N SER A 163 22.88 -8.87 -0.05
CA SER A 163 22.10 -8.82 1.19
C SER A 163 22.45 -7.61 2.06
N LEU A 164 23.73 -7.22 2.17
CA LEU A 164 24.16 -6.00 2.88
C LEU A 164 23.67 -4.73 2.19
N LEU A 165 23.63 -4.70 0.86
CA LEU A 165 23.13 -3.56 0.09
C LEU A 165 21.61 -3.42 0.18
N ASN A 166 20.87 -4.53 0.07
CA ASN A 166 19.44 -4.55 0.34
C ASN A 166 19.17 -4.04 1.76
N TRP A 167 19.90 -4.56 2.75
CA TRP A 167 19.78 -4.19 4.15
C TRP A 167 19.99 -2.69 4.38
N ALA A 168 21.06 -2.11 3.83
CA ALA A 168 21.37 -0.69 3.99
C ALA A 168 20.52 0.26 3.16
N SER A 169 19.75 -0.24 2.19
CA SER A 169 18.92 0.59 1.30
C SER A 169 17.96 1.51 2.06
N ARG A 170 17.56 2.61 1.42
CA ARG A 170 16.56 3.55 1.98
C ARG A 170 15.25 2.85 2.33
N ASP A 171 14.88 1.84 1.55
CA ASP A 171 13.60 1.16 1.73
C ASP A 171 13.58 0.09 2.82
N ALA A 172 14.77 -0.40 3.16
CA ALA A 172 15.08 -1.30 4.26
C ALA A 172 15.50 -0.52 5.53
N MET A 173 16.76 -0.63 5.95
CA MET A 173 17.28 -0.14 7.24
C MET A 173 17.96 1.24 7.18
N GLU A 174 17.95 1.91 6.02
CA GLU A 174 18.36 3.32 5.86
C GLU A 174 19.80 3.63 6.33
N ILE A 175 20.73 2.69 6.15
CA ILE A 175 22.13 2.80 6.62
C ILE A 175 22.96 3.63 5.63
N SER A 176 22.76 4.95 5.69
CA SER A 176 23.48 5.93 4.89
C SER A 176 25.00 5.81 5.08
N GLY A 177 25.71 5.52 3.99
CA GLY A 177 27.17 5.36 3.96
C GLY A 177 27.65 3.93 3.67
N LEU A 178 26.79 2.91 3.77
CA LEU A 178 27.12 1.55 3.34
C LEU A 178 26.80 1.37 1.84
N GLY A 179 27.71 1.82 0.98
CA GLY A 179 27.64 1.61 -0.47
C GLY A 179 28.34 0.33 -0.93
N GLU A 180 28.11 -0.06 -2.19
CA GLU A 180 28.60 -1.31 -2.79
C GLU A 180 30.08 -1.60 -2.54
N LYS A 181 30.96 -0.64 -2.86
CA LYS A 181 32.41 -0.79 -2.64
C LYS A 181 32.79 -1.08 -1.19
N LEU A 182 32.07 -0.48 -0.23
CA LEU A 182 32.33 -0.70 1.19
C LEU A 182 31.77 -2.06 1.66
N ALA A 183 30.63 -2.50 1.11
CA ALA A 183 30.09 -3.84 1.40
C ALA A 183 31.06 -4.95 0.95
N TYR A 184 31.62 -4.86 -0.26
CA TYR A 184 32.66 -5.79 -0.72
C TYR A 184 33.91 -5.73 0.17
N GLN A 185 34.45 -4.54 0.47
CA GLN A 185 35.63 -4.39 1.33
C GLN A 185 35.44 -4.98 2.74
N LEU A 186 34.26 -4.82 3.35
CA LEU A 186 33.96 -5.40 4.66
C LEU A 186 34.00 -6.94 4.64
N ILE A 187 33.61 -7.56 3.53
CA ILE A 187 33.63 -9.02 3.33
C ILE A 187 35.04 -9.49 2.99
N GLU A 188 35.74 -8.82 2.07
CA GLU A 188 37.12 -9.14 1.65
C GLU A 188 38.12 -9.05 2.81
N HIS A 189 37.98 -8.04 3.67
CA HIS A 189 38.78 -7.92 4.91
C HIS A 189 38.28 -8.83 6.05
N GLY A 190 37.25 -9.65 5.83
CA GLY A 190 36.70 -10.61 6.80
C GLY A 190 36.03 -9.98 8.03
N LEU A 191 35.71 -8.68 7.98
CA LEU A 191 35.07 -7.92 9.06
C LEU A 191 33.57 -8.23 9.16
N VAL A 192 32.94 -8.65 8.06
CA VAL A 192 31.51 -8.99 7.98
C VAL A 192 31.34 -10.31 7.25
N LYS A 193 30.65 -11.26 7.87
CA LYS A 193 30.32 -12.60 7.33
C LYS A 193 28.80 -12.88 7.31
N SER A 194 28.03 -11.98 7.89
CA SER A 194 26.59 -12.01 8.04
C SER A 194 26.10 -10.58 8.32
N ILE A 195 24.83 -10.31 8.06
CA ILE A 195 24.25 -8.97 8.30
C ILE A 195 24.39 -8.54 9.78
N ALA A 196 24.33 -9.48 10.72
CA ALA A 196 24.46 -9.19 12.15
C ALA A 196 25.82 -8.57 12.53
N ASP A 197 26.92 -8.94 11.83
CA ASP A 197 28.26 -8.45 12.15
C ASP A 197 28.39 -6.93 11.97
N LEU A 198 27.54 -6.31 11.12
CA LEU A 198 27.47 -4.85 10.97
C LEU A 198 27.27 -4.14 12.32
N TYR A 199 26.52 -4.76 13.23
CA TYR A 199 26.18 -4.19 14.54
C TYR A 199 27.26 -4.42 15.62
N GLU A 200 28.32 -5.17 15.28
CA GLU A 200 29.50 -5.44 16.11
C GLU A 200 30.73 -4.63 15.65
N LEU A 201 30.67 -3.99 14.48
CA LEU A 201 31.74 -3.15 13.93
C LEU A 201 32.12 -1.98 14.84
N ASN A 202 33.42 -1.69 14.93
CA ASN A 202 33.97 -0.54 15.64
C ASN A 202 34.70 0.45 14.72
N ALA A 203 35.02 1.63 15.25
CA ALA A 203 35.60 2.71 14.44
C ALA A 203 37.02 2.36 13.94
N ASP A 204 37.81 1.65 14.73
CA ASP A 204 39.20 1.35 14.41
C ASP A 204 39.30 0.32 13.27
N GLN A 205 38.41 -0.69 13.25
CA GLN A 205 38.23 -1.61 12.11
C GLN A 205 37.83 -0.90 10.82
N LEU A 206 36.96 0.11 10.91
CA LEU A 206 36.50 0.84 9.73
C LEU A 206 37.57 1.76 9.14
N ILE A 207 38.47 2.30 9.97
CA ILE A 207 39.53 3.23 9.53
C ILE A 207 40.65 2.50 8.75
N THR A 208 40.77 1.18 8.86
CA THR A 208 41.75 0.41 8.05
C THR A 208 41.31 0.20 6.60
N LEU A 209 40.06 0.52 6.25
CA LEU A 209 39.51 0.32 4.90
C LEU A 209 39.83 1.52 3.98
N GLU A 210 39.94 1.25 2.68
CA GLU A 210 40.27 2.29 1.71
C GLU A 210 39.20 3.41 1.72
N ARG A 211 39.64 4.67 1.65
CA ARG A 211 38.76 5.87 1.64
C ARG A 211 37.90 6.05 2.91
N MET A 212 38.06 5.23 3.96
CA MET A 212 37.31 5.37 5.23
C MET A 212 38.04 6.22 6.28
N GLY A 213 37.88 7.54 6.19
CA GLY A 213 38.37 8.45 7.23
C GLY A 213 37.57 8.39 8.54
N LYS A 214 38.18 8.80 9.67
CA LYS A 214 37.56 8.82 11.03
C LYS A 214 36.14 9.39 11.08
N LYS A 215 35.86 10.45 10.31
CA LYS A 215 34.54 11.07 10.20
C LYS A 215 33.52 10.18 9.47
N SER A 216 33.94 9.48 8.41
CA SER A 216 33.10 8.54 7.67
C SER A 216 32.74 7.33 8.53
N ALA A 217 33.74 6.71 9.17
CA ALA A 217 33.54 5.61 10.11
C ALA A 217 32.53 5.97 11.23
N LYS A 218 32.69 7.13 11.86
CA LYS A 218 31.76 7.61 12.90
C LYS A 218 30.35 7.87 12.37
N ASN A 219 30.20 8.37 11.14
CA ASN A 219 28.90 8.59 10.51
C ASN A 219 28.20 7.26 10.19
N LEU A 220 28.92 6.28 9.65
CA LEU A 220 28.40 4.94 9.36
C LEU A 220 27.94 4.23 10.64
N LEU A 221 28.77 4.21 11.69
CA LEU A 221 28.38 3.62 12.98
C LEU A 221 27.16 4.32 13.60
N LYS A 222 27.02 5.65 13.41
CA LYS A 222 25.81 6.37 13.82
C LYS A 222 24.58 5.95 13.01
N ALA A 223 24.71 5.69 11.71
CA ALA A 223 23.62 5.19 10.87
C ALA A 223 23.21 3.75 11.25
N ILE A 224 24.20 2.87 11.48
CA ILE A 224 23.98 1.50 11.99
C ILE A 224 23.30 1.52 13.37
N ALA A 225 23.72 2.42 14.27
CA ALA A 225 23.07 2.57 15.57
C ALA A 225 21.62 3.11 15.46
N LYS A 226 21.36 4.05 14.54
CA LYS A 226 20.01 4.58 14.26
C LYS A 226 19.08 3.48 13.73
N SER A 227 19.57 2.60 12.86
CA SER A 227 18.70 1.61 12.20
C SER A 227 18.08 0.58 13.15
N LYS A 228 18.69 0.35 14.33
CA LYS A 228 18.16 -0.56 15.37
C LYS A 228 16.75 -0.22 15.86
N SER A 229 16.31 1.04 15.73
CA SER A 229 14.98 1.48 16.16
C SER A 229 13.89 1.37 15.09
N LEU A 230 14.20 0.85 13.90
CA LEU A 230 13.20 0.64 12.83
C LEU A 230 12.29 -0.56 13.15
N PRO A 231 11.00 -0.52 12.76
CA PRO A 231 10.01 -1.52 13.14
C PRO A 231 10.24 -2.88 12.46
N TRP A 232 9.65 -3.94 13.02
CA TRP A 232 9.73 -5.32 12.51
C TRP A 232 9.47 -5.43 11.01
N SER A 233 8.47 -4.72 10.46
CA SER A 233 8.19 -4.71 9.01
C SER A 233 9.35 -4.23 8.14
N ARG A 234 10.15 -3.26 8.60
CA ARG A 234 11.38 -2.82 7.91
C ARG A 234 12.48 -3.87 8.00
N VAL A 235 12.62 -4.50 9.17
CA VAL A 235 13.61 -5.57 9.39
C VAL A 235 13.28 -6.81 8.54
N LEU A 236 12.01 -7.19 8.42
CA LEU A 236 11.58 -8.31 7.57
C LEU A 236 11.85 -8.03 6.08
N ALA A 237 11.50 -6.84 5.59
CA ALA A 237 11.81 -6.43 4.21
C ALA A 237 13.33 -6.38 3.93
N SER A 238 14.14 -6.06 4.94
CA SER A 238 15.59 -5.91 4.78
C SER A 238 16.35 -7.24 4.68
N LEU A 239 15.78 -8.36 5.16
CA LEU A 239 16.41 -9.69 5.11
C LEU A 239 16.66 -10.23 3.70
N GLY A 240 15.98 -9.66 2.68
CA GLY A 240 16.17 -10.02 1.28
C GLY A 240 15.52 -11.35 0.88
N ILE A 241 14.41 -11.72 1.51
CA ILE A 241 13.62 -12.90 1.13
C ILE A 241 13.02 -12.65 -0.28
N ARG A 242 13.13 -13.62 -1.19
CA ARG A 242 12.64 -13.51 -2.58
C ARG A 242 11.16 -13.10 -2.58
N HIS A 243 10.79 -12.14 -3.41
CA HIS A 243 9.44 -11.54 -3.52
C HIS A 243 8.90 -10.78 -2.28
N VAL A 244 9.64 -10.69 -1.16
CA VAL A 244 9.20 -9.97 0.05
C VAL A 244 9.72 -8.52 0.05
N GLY A 245 9.01 -7.65 -0.66
CA GLY A 245 9.22 -6.20 -0.59
C GLY A 245 8.62 -5.56 0.67
N ARG A 246 8.75 -4.23 0.81
CA ARG A 246 8.19 -3.45 1.94
C ARG A 246 6.71 -3.74 2.20
N ALA A 247 5.88 -3.74 1.15
CA ALA A 247 4.44 -3.95 1.29
C ALA A 247 4.12 -5.37 1.77
N THR A 248 4.72 -6.38 1.15
CA THR A 248 4.62 -7.79 1.55
C THR A 248 5.05 -8.01 2.99
N ALA A 249 6.20 -7.45 3.39
CA ALA A 249 6.69 -7.51 4.75
C ALA A 249 5.70 -6.84 5.74
N GLN A 250 5.13 -5.69 5.38
CA GLN A 250 4.14 -5.03 6.23
C GLN A 250 2.92 -5.93 6.47
N MET A 251 2.34 -6.52 5.42
CA MET A 251 1.21 -7.46 5.53
C MET A 251 1.57 -8.69 6.38
N LEU A 252 2.72 -9.33 6.12
CA LEU A 252 3.23 -10.45 6.91
C LEU A 252 3.39 -10.10 8.39
N THR A 253 3.86 -8.90 8.74
CA THR A 253 4.00 -8.48 10.14
C THR A 253 2.71 -8.01 10.81
N GLN A 254 1.66 -7.73 10.04
CA GLN A 254 0.33 -7.42 10.59
C GLN A 254 -0.38 -8.70 11.04
N GLU A 255 -0.31 -9.76 10.23
CA GLU A 255 -0.85 -11.08 10.57
C GLU A 255 0.04 -11.83 11.58
N PHE A 256 1.36 -11.90 11.32
CA PHE A 256 2.32 -12.57 12.20
C PHE A 256 3.05 -11.57 13.11
N ALA A 257 2.39 -11.23 14.21
CA ALA A 257 2.87 -10.26 15.20
C ALA A 257 4.21 -10.59 15.89
N THR A 258 4.72 -11.82 15.78
CA THR A 258 6.04 -12.22 16.32
C THR A 258 6.87 -12.94 15.27
N VAL A 259 8.21 -12.86 15.41
CA VAL A 259 9.13 -13.56 14.52
C VAL A 259 8.98 -15.08 14.68
N GLY A 260 8.73 -15.55 15.91
CA GLY A 260 8.48 -16.97 16.19
C GLY A 260 7.22 -17.51 15.51
N ASN A 261 6.15 -16.71 15.40
CA ASN A 261 4.93 -17.10 14.68
C ASN A 261 5.19 -17.19 13.17
N LEU A 262 5.82 -16.16 12.57
CA LEU A 262 6.13 -16.15 11.14
C LEU A 262 7.07 -17.30 10.75
N ALA A 263 8.06 -17.60 11.59
CA ALA A 263 8.99 -18.71 11.35
C ALA A 263 8.35 -20.10 11.46
N LYS A 264 7.21 -20.21 12.17
CA LYS A 264 6.46 -21.47 12.34
C LYS A 264 5.33 -21.63 11.31
N ALA A 265 4.87 -20.54 10.71
CA ALA A 265 3.79 -20.54 9.74
C ALA A 265 4.01 -21.58 8.62
N GLU A 266 2.97 -22.33 8.28
CA GLU A 266 2.97 -23.24 7.14
C GLU A 266 2.54 -22.53 5.85
N ILE A 267 2.88 -23.10 4.69
CA ILE A 267 2.67 -22.45 3.38
C ILE A 267 1.20 -22.03 3.19
N THR A 268 0.25 -22.88 3.60
CA THR A 268 -1.20 -22.59 3.50
C THR A 268 -1.67 -21.45 4.40
N GLU A 269 -0.98 -21.17 5.51
CA GLU A 269 -1.30 -20.04 6.39
C GLU A 269 -0.76 -18.72 5.81
N LEU A 270 0.39 -18.78 5.14
CA LEU A 270 0.97 -17.66 4.40
C LEU A 270 0.14 -17.30 3.15
N GLU A 271 -0.33 -18.30 2.40
CA GLU A 271 -1.22 -18.14 1.24
C GLU A 271 -2.62 -17.61 1.59
N ALA A 272 -3.07 -17.78 2.83
CA ALA A 272 -4.36 -17.26 3.29
C ALA A 272 -4.40 -15.72 3.44
N ILE A 273 -3.23 -15.06 3.44
CA ILE A 273 -3.11 -13.61 3.55
C ILE A 273 -3.43 -12.96 2.20
N GLU A 274 -4.31 -11.96 2.21
CA GLU A 274 -4.69 -11.24 1.00
C GLU A 274 -3.44 -10.69 0.27
N ARG A 275 -3.38 -10.90 -1.05
CA ARG A 275 -2.28 -10.47 -1.94
C ARG A 275 -0.94 -11.19 -1.73
N ILE A 276 -0.87 -12.24 -0.91
CA ILE A 276 0.28 -13.16 -0.89
C ILE A 276 0.03 -14.29 -1.89
N SER A 277 0.98 -14.50 -2.80
CA SER A 277 0.93 -15.58 -3.78
C SER A 277 1.68 -16.84 -3.28
N PRO A 278 1.42 -18.03 -3.85
CA PRO A 278 2.13 -19.27 -3.50
C PRO A 278 3.65 -19.14 -3.55
N GLU A 279 4.19 -18.38 -4.51
CA GLU A 279 5.64 -18.17 -4.67
C GLU A 279 6.21 -17.32 -3.53
N ILE A 280 5.47 -16.33 -3.03
CA ILE A 280 5.84 -15.55 -1.84
C ILE A 280 5.78 -16.43 -0.59
N ALA A 281 4.70 -17.20 -0.42
CA ALA A 281 4.51 -18.08 0.72
C ALA A 281 5.63 -19.14 0.82
N GLN A 282 5.94 -19.81 -0.29
CA GLN A 282 7.07 -20.75 -0.39
C GLN A 282 8.41 -20.06 -0.10
N SER A 283 8.64 -18.85 -0.63
CA SER A 283 9.89 -18.10 -0.41
C SER A 283 10.10 -17.75 1.07
N VAL A 284 9.06 -17.31 1.77
CA VAL A 284 9.09 -17.04 3.22
C VAL A 284 9.32 -18.33 4.00
N TYR A 285 8.50 -19.36 3.74
CA TYR A 285 8.58 -20.66 4.40
C TYR A 285 9.98 -21.27 4.32
N HIS A 286 10.51 -21.42 3.10
CA HIS A 286 11.80 -22.02 2.86
C HIS A 286 12.95 -21.21 3.46
N TRP A 287 12.88 -19.87 3.44
CA TRP A 287 13.92 -19.02 4.04
C TRP A 287 14.04 -19.25 5.56
N PHE A 288 12.92 -19.37 6.28
CA PHE A 288 12.91 -19.65 7.73
C PHE A 288 13.28 -21.10 8.09
N ARG A 289 13.23 -22.05 7.15
CA ARG A 289 13.69 -23.44 7.37
C ARG A 289 15.22 -23.60 7.22
N ILE A 290 15.97 -22.56 6.81
CA ILE A 290 17.44 -22.56 6.76
C ILE A 290 18.03 -22.19 8.13
N GLN A 291 18.81 -23.11 8.74
CA GLN A 291 19.40 -22.89 10.07
C GLN A 291 20.27 -21.62 10.17
N ALA A 292 21.05 -21.30 9.12
CA ALA A 292 21.88 -20.10 9.09
C ALA A 292 21.06 -18.80 9.14
N ASN A 293 19.85 -18.80 8.56
CA ASN A 293 18.93 -17.66 8.60
C ASN A 293 18.26 -17.53 9.98
N GLN A 294 17.93 -18.65 10.63
CA GLN A 294 17.46 -18.65 12.03
C GLN A 294 18.52 -18.07 12.97
N THR A 295 19.77 -18.53 12.88
CA THR A 295 20.89 -17.98 13.65
C THR A 295 21.12 -16.50 13.36
N LEU A 296 20.93 -16.05 12.11
CA LEU A 296 20.98 -14.62 11.78
C LEU A 296 19.90 -13.81 12.51
N ILE A 297 18.65 -14.29 12.57
CA ILE A 297 17.56 -13.66 13.33
C ILE A 297 17.90 -13.55 14.82
N GLU A 298 18.42 -14.61 15.43
CA GLU A 298 18.84 -14.61 16.84
C GLU A 298 19.93 -13.57 17.11
N ARG A 299 20.96 -13.52 16.26
CA ARG A 299 22.04 -12.53 16.37
C ARG A 299 21.55 -11.09 16.17
N LEU A 300 20.62 -10.87 15.24
CA LEU A 300 19.99 -9.55 15.06
C LEU A 300 19.14 -9.14 16.28
N SER A 301 18.45 -10.09 16.91
CA SER A 301 17.72 -9.85 18.16
C SER A 301 18.67 -9.50 19.31
N ALA A 302 19.75 -10.27 19.48
CA ALA A 302 20.80 -9.99 20.46
C ALA A 302 21.51 -8.64 20.20
N ALA A 303 21.63 -8.21 18.94
CA ALA A 303 22.14 -6.90 18.57
C ALA A 303 21.18 -5.74 18.92
N GLY A 304 19.95 -6.01 19.36
CA GLY A 304 18.99 -5.01 19.84
C GLY A 304 18.08 -4.41 18.77
N LEU A 305 17.80 -5.14 17.68
CA LEU A 305 16.78 -4.74 16.69
C LEU A 305 15.35 -4.99 17.23
N GLN A 306 14.36 -4.24 16.70
CA GLN A 306 12.95 -4.38 17.07
C GLN A 306 12.32 -5.67 16.49
N LEU A 307 12.65 -6.80 17.10
CA LEU A 307 12.18 -8.14 16.74
C LEU A 307 11.23 -8.66 17.83
N PRO A 308 9.90 -8.66 17.61
CA PRO A 308 8.93 -9.10 18.61
C PRO A 308 9.03 -10.62 18.86
N SER A 309 9.32 -10.99 20.11
CA SER A 309 9.39 -12.35 20.67
C SER A 309 9.99 -13.44 19.75
N VAL A 310 11.30 -13.66 19.87
CA VAL A 310 12.02 -14.69 19.12
C VAL A 310 11.91 -16.03 19.85
N ALA A 311 10.94 -16.85 19.44
CA ALA A 311 10.78 -18.25 19.86
C ALA A 311 10.72 -19.14 18.62
N LEU A 312 11.89 -19.35 18.01
CA LEU A 312 12.07 -20.15 16.78
C LEU A 312 11.79 -21.64 17.04
N PRO A 313 11.40 -22.43 16.01
CA PRO A 313 11.17 -23.87 16.16
C PRO A 313 12.47 -24.66 16.30
N GLU A 314 12.49 -25.67 17.18
CA GLU A 314 13.51 -26.73 17.11
C GLU A 314 13.27 -27.59 15.87
N ILE A 315 14.35 -28.05 15.24
CA ILE A 315 14.32 -28.74 13.95
C ILE A 315 13.60 -30.10 14.07
N LEU A 316 12.61 -30.32 13.22
CA LEU A 316 12.08 -31.64 12.88
C LEU A 316 12.34 -31.88 11.38
N ASP A 317 12.85 -33.07 11.06
CA ASP A 317 12.91 -33.56 9.68
C ASP A 317 11.50 -33.57 9.06
N VAL A 318 11.38 -33.26 7.78
CA VAL A 318 10.09 -33.18 7.07
C VAL A 318 9.65 -34.56 6.54
N PRO A 319 8.51 -35.08 7.00
CA PRO A 319 7.70 -36.00 6.21
C PRO A 319 6.32 -35.42 5.84
N VAL A 320 5.72 -36.06 4.84
CA VAL A 320 4.47 -35.66 4.15
C VAL A 320 3.21 -35.97 4.98
N ALA A 321 2.15 -35.18 4.79
CA ALA A 321 0.78 -35.33 5.31
C ALA A 321 0.09 -36.65 4.84
N PRO A 322 -1.16 -37.04 5.27
CA PRO A 322 -2.20 -36.21 5.91
C PRO A 322 -3.16 -36.90 6.96
N GLU A 323 -4.27 -36.19 7.26
CA GLU A 323 -5.66 -36.67 7.48
C GLU A 323 -6.34 -36.78 8.89
N THR A 324 -7.37 -35.92 9.05
CA THR A 324 -8.70 -36.06 9.71
C THR A 324 -8.90 -36.64 11.13
N ALA A 325 -9.68 -35.92 11.96
CA ALA A 325 -11.05 -36.32 12.36
C ALA A 325 -11.79 -35.25 13.20
N THR A 326 -13.13 -35.21 13.10
CA THR A 326 -14.07 -34.38 13.88
C THR A 326 -14.90 -35.23 14.85
N GLN A 327 -15.46 -34.65 15.92
CA GLN A 327 -16.92 -34.62 16.23
C GLN A 327 -17.28 -34.15 17.66
N GLN A 328 -18.59 -33.94 17.87
CA GLN A 328 -19.25 -33.18 18.96
C GLN A 328 -20.00 -34.10 19.96
N VAL A 329 -20.71 -33.48 20.94
CA VAL A 329 -22.12 -33.72 21.35
C VAL A 329 -22.38 -33.86 22.88
N GLN A 330 -22.94 -32.77 23.44
CA GLN A 330 -24.07 -32.58 24.40
C GLN A 330 -24.33 -33.41 25.70
N PRO A 331 -25.11 -32.86 26.68
CA PRO A 331 -25.25 -33.35 28.07
C PRO A 331 -26.63 -33.97 28.42
N SER A 332 -26.89 -34.26 29.70
CA SER A 332 -28.12 -34.92 30.21
C SER A 332 -28.67 -34.30 31.54
N PRO A 333 -30.00 -34.28 31.80
CA PRO A 333 -30.62 -33.67 33.01
C PRO A 333 -31.41 -34.65 33.92
N ALA A 334 -31.78 -34.27 35.16
CA ALA A 334 -32.95 -34.81 35.91
C ALA A 334 -33.32 -33.97 37.20
N PRO A 335 -34.59 -34.00 37.69
CA PRO A 335 -35.13 -33.18 38.81
C PRO A 335 -35.64 -33.99 40.05
N LEU A 336 -36.29 -33.36 41.05
CA LEU A 336 -37.14 -34.01 42.09
C LEU A 336 -38.11 -33.04 42.85
N ASP A 337 -38.95 -33.55 43.78
CA ASP A 337 -40.38 -33.20 43.98
C ASP A 337 -40.86 -32.85 45.44
N LYS A 338 -41.99 -32.09 45.54
CA LYS A 338 -43.20 -32.16 46.46
C LYS A 338 -43.25 -31.94 48.02
N GLU A 339 -44.10 -30.95 48.38
CA GLU A 339 -45.31 -30.89 49.29
C GLU A 339 -45.36 -31.08 50.87
N PRO A 340 -46.39 -30.50 51.59
CA PRO A 340 -46.47 -30.35 53.07
C PRO A 340 -47.78 -30.86 53.79
N VAL A 341 -47.90 -30.76 55.15
CA VAL A 341 -49.11 -31.10 55.98
C VAL A 341 -49.27 -30.26 57.30
N PRO A 342 -50.49 -29.89 57.78
CA PRO A 342 -50.77 -29.20 59.08
C PRO A 342 -51.86 -29.84 60.02
N MET A 343 -51.99 -29.43 61.32
CA MET A 343 -53.19 -29.61 62.22
C MET A 343 -53.17 -28.73 63.54
N PRO A 344 -54.33 -28.31 64.14
CA PRO A 344 -54.44 -27.59 65.45
C PRO A 344 -55.44 -28.17 66.51
N ALA A 345 -55.56 -27.58 67.73
CA ALA A 345 -56.57 -27.94 68.79
C ALA A 345 -56.91 -26.82 69.84
N PRO A 346 -58.06 -26.85 70.60
CA PRO A 346 -58.59 -25.75 71.46
C PRO A 346 -58.98 -26.11 72.95
N SER A 347 -59.50 -25.16 73.76
CA SER A 347 -60.20 -25.46 75.07
C SER A 347 -61.11 -24.35 75.70
N THR A 348 -62.00 -24.81 76.62
CA THR A 348 -63.18 -24.23 77.34
C THR A 348 -62.90 -23.37 78.61
N SER A 349 -63.82 -22.75 79.37
CA SER A 349 -65.19 -22.11 79.27
C SER A 349 -65.84 -22.02 80.70
N LYS A 350 -66.81 -21.10 81.02
CA LYS A 350 -67.91 -21.23 82.05
C LYS A 350 -68.66 -19.95 82.54
N THR A 351 -69.85 -20.21 83.11
CA THR A 351 -70.95 -19.44 83.77
C THR A 351 -70.70 -19.12 85.29
N PRO A 352 -71.57 -18.40 86.09
CA PRO A 352 -72.94 -18.79 86.53
C PRO A 352 -73.98 -17.64 86.73
N SER A 353 -74.79 -17.65 87.81
CA SER A 353 -76.24 -17.26 87.81
C SER A 353 -76.86 -17.04 89.21
N HIS A 354 -78.17 -16.70 89.29
CA HIS A 354 -79.20 -16.85 90.38
C HIS A 354 -79.99 -15.58 90.79
N ALA A 355 -81.22 -15.78 91.31
CA ALA A 355 -82.25 -14.77 91.66
C ALA A 355 -83.22 -15.29 92.76
N GLU A 356 -83.88 -14.43 93.56
CA GLU A 356 -84.89 -14.82 94.56
C GLU A 356 -85.84 -13.67 95.06
N SER A 357 -87.15 -13.85 94.86
CA SER A 357 -88.36 -13.74 95.75
C SER A 357 -88.69 -12.55 96.74
N PRO A 358 -90.00 -12.34 97.13
CA PRO A 358 -90.57 -11.00 97.46
C PRO A 358 -91.56 -10.85 98.68
N LEU A 359 -92.20 -9.66 98.78
CA LEU A 359 -93.47 -9.26 99.48
C LEU A 359 -93.46 -8.82 100.98
N ASP A 360 -94.00 -7.62 101.31
CA ASP A 360 -95.38 -7.43 101.82
C ASP A 360 -95.78 -5.94 102.12
N ALA A 361 -97.07 -5.70 102.44
CA ALA A 361 -97.68 -4.48 103.05
C ALA A 361 -98.23 -3.32 102.16
N SER A 362 -99.38 -3.56 101.50
CA SER A 362 -100.20 -2.54 100.82
C SER A 362 -101.19 -1.82 101.77
N ALA A 363 -101.05 -0.50 101.92
CA ALA A 363 -102.08 0.40 102.50
C ALA A 363 -101.95 1.90 102.12
N GLN A 364 -100.89 2.31 101.40
CA GLN A 364 -100.72 3.68 100.85
C GLN A 364 -101.00 3.77 99.33
N GLU A 365 -101.36 2.65 98.70
CA GLU A 365 -101.43 2.56 97.23
C GLU A 365 -102.71 3.18 96.64
N LEU A 366 -103.83 3.20 97.38
CA LEU A 366 -105.14 3.55 96.81
C LEU A 366 -105.30 5.03 96.45
N GLN A 367 -104.66 5.95 97.19
CA GLN A 367 -104.69 7.38 96.87
C GLN A 367 -103.64 7.74 95.80
N THR A 368 -102.48 7.08 95.86
CA THR A 368 -101.42 7.18 94.84
C THR A 368 -101.91 6.67 93.47
N ALA A 369 -102.71 5.61 93.44
CA ALA A 369 -103.21 4.99 92.21
C ALA A 369 -104.13 5.90 91.36
N THR A 370 -104.89 6.81 91.97
CA THR A 370 -105.73 7.78 91.24
C THR A 370 -104.92 8.87 90.54
N GLU A 371 -103.91 9.42 91.21
CA GLU A 371 -103.00 10.40 90.59
C GLU A 371 -102.11 9.72 89.55
N ARG A 372 -101.65 8.49 89.83
CA ARG A 372 -100.92 7.64 88.87
C ARG A 372 -101.75 7.36 87.61
N ASN A 373 -103.06 7.14 87.71
CA ASN A 373 -103.90 6.88 86.54
C ASN A 373 -104.02 8.10 85.61
N ALA A 374 -104.24 9.30 86.18
CA ALA A 374 -104.30 10.53 85.40
C ALA A 374 -102.94 10.84 84.74
N GLN A 375 -101.84 10.60 85.45
CA GLN A 375 -100.49 10.75 84.91
C GLN A 375 -100.20 9.72 83.81
N LEU A 376 -100.56 8.44 84.01
CA LEU A 376 -100.39 7.38 83.01
C LEU A 376 -101.22 7.62 81.74
N GLN A 377 -102.40 8.24 81.83
CA GLN A 377 -103.18 8.64 80.65
C GLN A 377 -102.48 9.76 79.86
N SER A 378 -101.93 10.77 80.54
CA SER A 378 -101.13 11.82 79.90
C SER A 378 -99.83 11.27 79.29
N GLU A 379 -99.17 10.32 79.97
CA GLU A 379 -97.95 9.66 79.48
C GLU A 379 -98.26 8.74 78.28
N LEU A 380 -99.43 8.08 78.25
CA LEU A 380 -99.87 7.25 77.11
C LEU A 380 -100.19 8.09 75.86
N GLU A 381 -100.79 9.27 76.05
CA GLU A 381 -101.10 10.18 74.93
C GLU A 381 -99.82 10.84 74.38
N GLN A 382 -98.88 11.20 75.26
CA GLN A 382 -97.53 11.64 74.85
C GLN A 382 -96.74 10.51 74.16
N ALA A 383 -96.81 9.26 74.67
CA ALA A 383 -96.11 8.12 74.08
C ALA A 383 -96.69 7.72 72.71
N THR A 384 -98.00 7.84 72.50
CA THR A 384 -98.61 7.60 71.17
C THR A 384 -98.30 8.73 70.19
N GLN A 385 -98.24 9.98 70.63
CA GLN A 385 -97.80 11.11 69.80
C GLN A 385 -96.31 11.01 69.43
N HIS A 386 -95.44 10.63 70.38
CA HIS A 386 -94.02 10.39 70.15
C HIS A 386 -93.77 9.15 69.27
N SER A 387 -94.56 8.07 69.42
CA SER A 387 -94.53 6.93 68.49
C SER A 387 -94.95 7.32 67.07
N GLY A 388 -95.82 8.32 66.91
CA GLY A 388 -96.16 8.92 65.62
C GLY A 388 -94.95 9.65 65.00
N GLN A 389 -94.26 10.48 65.79
CA GLN A 389 -93.06 11.19 65.35
C GLN A 389 -91.92 10.23 64.97
N LEU A 390 -91.65 9.22 65.80
CA LEU A 390 -90.65 8.19 65.53
C LEU A 390 -90.95 7.40 64.25
N ARG A 391 -92.23 7.20 63.89
CA ARG A 391 -92.59 6.61 62.59
C ARG A 391 -92.33 7.54 61.41
N SER A 392 -92.61 8.84 61.54
CA SER A 392 -92.25 9.80 60.48
C SER A 392 -90.74 9.94 60.32
N GLU A 393 -89.98 9.95 61.42
CA GLU A 393 -88.51 9.99 61.40
C GLU A 393 -87.92 8.71 60.81
N LEU A 394 -88.46 7.52 61.13
CA LEU A 394 -88.03 6.26 60.51
C LEU A 394 -88.33 6.19 59.01
N GLU A 395 -89.47 6.72 58.57
CA GLU A 395 -89.80 6.77 57.13
C GLU A 395 -88.94 7.81 56.41
N GLU A 396 -88.66 8.97 57.03
CA GLU A 396 -87.71 9.95 56.51
C GLU A 396 -86.31 9.33 56.37
N ILE A 397 -85.79 8.69 57.43
CA ILE A 397 -84.52 7.94 57.42
C ILE A 397 -84.51 6.90 56.30
N ARG A 398 -85.60 6.12 56.14
CA ARG A 398 -85.72 5.15 55.04
C ARG A 398 -85.61 5.79 53.67
N THR A 399 -86.30 6.90 53.41
CA THR A 399 -86.17 7.61 52.12
C THR A 399 -84.78 8.24 51.92
N THR A 400 -84.08 8.62 52.99
CA THR A 400 -82.68 9.05 52.89
C THR A 400 -81.72 7.88 52.62
N LEU A 401 -82.01 6.68 53.15
CA LEU A 401 -81.25 5.47 52.87
C LEU A 401 -81.42 5.03 51.42
N GLU A 402 -82.65 4.95 50.90
CA GLU A 402 -82.90 4.64 49.48
C GLU A 402 -82.21 5.66 48.54
N ARG A 403 -82.20 6.95 48.92
CA ARG A 403 -81.47 7.99 48.18
C ARG A 403 -79.95 7.80 48.24
N ALA A 404 -79.41 7.43 49.41
CA ALA A 404 -77.98 7.15 49.57
C ALA A 404 -77.55 5.89 48.80
N GLU A 405 -78.37 4.84 48.81
CA GLU A 405 -78.15 3.62 48.02
C GLU A 405 -78.11 3.93 46.51
N GLN A 406 -79.06 4.71 46.00
CA GLN A 406 -79.06 5.20 44.62
C GLN A 406 -77.81 6.03 44.29
N GLN A 407 -77.37 6.92 45.19
CA GLN A 407 -76.14 7.68 45.01
C GLN A 407 -74.89 6.79 45.00
N THR A 408 -74.81 5.77 45.85
CA THR A 408 -73.70 4.80 45.79
C THR A 408 -73.71 3.97 44.50
N ALA A 409 -74.88 3.59 43.99
CA ALA A 409 -74.99 2.88 42.71
C ALA A 409 -74.55 3.78 41.53
N GLN A 410 -74.92 5.06 41.55
CA GLN A 410 -74.47 6.04 40.56
C GLN A 410 -72.94 6.25 40.62
N LEU A 411 -72.38 6.49 41.81
CA LEU A 411 -70.94 6.65 42.00
C LEU A 411 -70.15 5.38 41.63
N GLN A 412 -70.71 4.18 41.83
CA GLN A 412 -70.10 2.93 41.35
C GLN A 412 -70.09 2.84 39.82
N SER A 413 -71.14 3.33 39.14
CA SER A 413 -71.18 3.42 37.68
C SER A 413 -70.14 4.42 37.17
N GLU A 414 -70.09 5.63 37.73
CA GLU A 414 -69.12 6.68 37.38
C GLU A 414 -67.68 6.23 37.65
N LEU A 415 -67.43 5.48 38.73
CA LEU A 415 -66.12 4.87 39.02
C LEU A 415 -65.77 3.75 38.03
N ALA A 416 -66.73 2.94 37.59
CA ALA A 416 -66.50 1.90 36.59
C ALA A 416 -66.18 2.51 35.21
N GLU A 417 -66.91 3.56 34.83
CA GLU A 417 -66.68 4.31 33.59
C GLU A 417 -65.33 5.05 33.62
N SER A 418 -64.99 5.70 34.74
CA SER A 418 -63.67 6.32 34.96
C SER A 418 -62.52 5.31 34.94
N ARG A 419 -62.73 4.10 35.48
CA ARG A 419 -61.76 2.99 35.39
C ARG A 419 -61.59 2.51 33.95
N GLN A 420 -62.67 2.41 33.19
CA GLN A 420 -62.64 2.03 31.78
C GLN A 420 -61.91 3.10 30.94
N GLN A 421 -62.18 4.38 31.19
CA GLN A 421 -61.45 5.50 30.59
C GLN A 421 -59.96 5.47 30.96
N LEU A 422 -59.60 5.17 32.21
CA LEU A 422 -58.19 4.98 32.62
C LEU A 422 -57.51 3.81 31.90
N THR A 423 -58.19 2.67 31.70
CA THR A 423 -57.61 1.57 30.89
C THR A 423 -57.50 1.91 29.40
N GLN A 424 -58.35 2.79 28.85
CA GLN A 424 -58.22 3.29 27.48
C GLN A 424 -57.16 4.40 27.35
N ALA A 425 -56.93 5.18 28.41
CA ALA A 425 -55.90 6.20 28.51
C ALA A 425 -54.50 5.62 28.84
N ASN A 426 -54.42 4.39 29.35
CA ASN A 426 -53.18 3.60 29.47
C ASN A 426 -52.65 3.14 28.10
N GLN A 427 -52.45 4.08 27.19
CA GLN A 427 -51.67 3.91 25.96
C GLN A 427 -50.16 3.76 26.25
N SER A 428 -49.75 3.68 27.53
CA SER A 428 -48.36 3.55 27.96
C SER A 428 -47.68 2.34 27.34
N GLU A 429 -48.33 1.18 27.22
CA GLU A 429 -47.73 0.00 26.57
C GLU A 429 -47.50 0.22 25.06
N SER A 430 -48.40 0.96 24.39
CA SER A 430 -48.24 1.33 22.97
C SER A 430 -47.13 2.36 22.79
N LEU A 431 -47.08 3.38 23.64
CA LEU A 431 -46.06 4.43 23.61
C LEU A 431 -44.68 3.90 24.04
N GLU A 432 -44.60 2.97 24.99
CA GLU A 432 -43.36 2.28 25.37
C GLU A 432 -42.86 1.36 24.26
N SER A 433 -43.77 0.68 23.54
CA SER A 433 -43.44 -0.10 22.34
C SER A 433 -42.92 0.79 21.21
N GLU A 434 -43.61 1.90 20.89
CA GLU A 434 -43.16 2.87 19.90
C GLU A 434 -41.83 3.53 20.30
N LEU A 435 -41.64 3.86 21.58
CA LEU A 435 -40.41 4.46 22.10
C LEU A 435 -39.24 3.46 22.11
N ALA A 436 -39.50 2.18 22.38
CA ALA A 436 -38.52 1.10 22.20
C ALA A 436 -38.15 0.91 20.72
N GLN A 437 -39.13 0.95 19.81
CA GLN A 437 -38.91 0.88 18.37
C GLN A 437 -38.13 2.11 17.87
N LYS A 438 -38.45 3.31 18.35
CA LYS A 438 -37.74 4.56 18.03
C LYS A 438 -36.32 4.60 18.59
N ASN A 439 -36.08 4.08 19.79
CA ASN A 439 -34.74 3.92 20.35
C ASN A 439 -33.91 2.87 19.57
N THR A 440 -34.56 1.82 19.06
CA THR A 440 -33.90 0.83 18.18
C THR A 440 -33.52 1.49 16.85
N GLN A 441 -34.43 2.25 16.23
CA GLN A 441 -34.16 3.04 15.02
C GLN A 441 -33.05 4.08 15.24
N LEU A 442 -33.03 4.74 16.41
CA LEU A 442 -31.99 5.71 16.77
C LEU A 442 -30.63 5.04 16.93
N THR A 443 -30.56 3.88 17.59
CA THR A 443 -29.32 3.10 17.72
C THR A 443 -28.80 2.68 16.35
N GLN A 444 -29.67 2.18 15.47
CA GLN A 444 -29.31 1.82 14.09
C GLN A 444 -28.83 3.03 13.28
N ALA A 445 -29.49 4.18 13.40
CA ALA A 445 -29.08 5.41 12.74
C ALA A 445 -27.75 5.97 13.28
N GLN A 446 -27.48 5.82 14.58
CA GLN A 446 -26.19 6.16 15.20
C GLN A 446 -25.07 5.24 14.70
N GLU A 447 -25.33 3.95 14.58
CA GLU A 447 -24.38 2.96 14.07
C GLU A 447 -24.09 3.19 12.57
N GLN A 448 -25.12 3.47 11.76
CA GLN A 448 -24.95 3.92 10.36
C GLN A 448 -24.16 5.23 10.26
N THR A 449 -24.42 6.20 11.15
CA THR A 449 -23.66 7.46 11.18
C THR A 449 -22.19 7.22 11.56
N ALA A 450 -21.92 6.29 12.47
CA ALA A 450 -20.55 5.89 12.82
C ALA A 450 -19.84 5.20 11.65
N GLN A 451 -20.53 4.31 10.91
CA GLN A 451 -20.01 3.68 9.69
C GLN A 451 -19.73 4.71 8.58
N LEU A 452 -20.65 5.64 8.32
CA LEU A 452 -20.48 6.74 7.37
C LEU A 452 -19.30 7.65 7.74
N ASN A 453 -19.12 7.96 9.03
CA ASN A 453 -17.98 8.75 9.51
C ASN A 453 -16.65 7.99 9.33
N ALA A 454 -16.62 6.68 9.58
CA ALA A 454 -15.43 5.85 9.34
C ALA A 454 -15.08 5.81 7.85
N GLN A 455 -16.06 5.62 6.97
CA GLN A 455 -15.89 5.68 5.51
C GLN A 455 -15.42 7.07 5.04
N LEU A 456 -15.96 8.15 5.61
CA LEU A 456 -15.48 9.51 5.34
C LEU A 456 -14.02 9.71 5.73
N GLN A 457 -13.60 9.20 6.90
CA GLN A 457 -12.23 9.27 7.36
C GLN A 457 -11.28 8.45 6.48
N GLU A 458 -11.72 7.28 6.02
CA GLU A 458 -11.00 6.44 5.06
C GLU A 458 -10.85 7.14 3.71
N ILE A 459 -11.92 7.70 3.15
CA ILE A 459 -11.91 8.49 1.90
C ILE A 459 -11.01 9.72 2.04
N GLN A 460 -11.03 10.43 3.17
CA GLN A 460 -10.14 11.57 3.44
C GLN A 460 -8.67 11.13 3.50
N SER A 461 -8.37 9.97 4.09
CA SER A 461 -7.01 9.42 4.12
C SER A 461 -6.52 9.01 2.73
N ALA A 462 -7.39 8.41 1.91
CA ALA A 462 -7.10 8.04 0.52
C ALA A 462 -6.92 9.28 -0.37
N LEU A 463 -7.73 10.32 -0.19
CA LEU A 463 -7.58 11.60 -0.87
C LEU A 463 -6.24 12.26 -0.51
N ALA A 464 -5.88 12.31 0.77
CA ALA A 464 -4.60 12.86 1.21
C ALA A 464 -3.39 12.06 0.69
N ALA A 465 -3.51 10.72 0.57
CA ALA A 465 -2.49 9.88 -0.06
C ALA A 465 -2.37 10.16 -1.57
N SER A 466 -3.51 10.30 -2.28
CA SER A 466 -3.54 10.65 -3.70
C SER A 466 -2.99 12.05 -3.97
N THR A 467 -3.30 13.04 -3.11
CA THR A 467 -2.70 14.38 -3.20
C THR A 467 -1.18 14.32 -3.08
N ARG A 468 -0.63 13.57 -2.11
CA ARG A 468 0.83 13.38 -1.99
C ARG A 468 1.44 12.73 -3.23
N GLN A 469 0.81 11.70 -3.79
CA GLN A 469 1.27 11.12 -5.06
C GLN A 469 1.25 12.15 -6.21
N THR A 470 0.25 13.03 -6.28
CA THR A 470 0.25 14.10 -7.29
C THR A 470 1.33 15.17 -7.06
N GLU A 471 1.68 15.48 -5.82
CA GLU A 471 2.79 16.39 -5.46
C GLU A 471 4.16 15.74 -5.77
N GLU A 472 4.32 14.45 -5.50
CA GLU A 472 5.50 13.65 -5.84
C GLU A 472 5.68 13.58 -7.37
N LEU A 473 4.63 13.20 -8.12
CA LEU A 473 4.66 13.16 -9.59
C LEU A 473 4.88 14.54 -10.23
N GLN A 474 4.37 15.63 -9.63
CA GLN A 474 4.70 16.99 -10.08
C GLN A 474 6.18 17.33 -9.84
N THR A 475 6.75 16.88 -8.72
CA THR A 475 8.16 17.09 -8.40
C THR A 475 9.07 16.31 -9.34
N GLU A 476 8.73 15.05 -9.65
CA GLU A 476 9.44 14.22 -10.63
C GLU A 476 9.34 14.79 -12.06
N LEU A 477 8.15 15.29 -12.45
CA LEU A 477 7.96 15.96 -13.73
C LEU A 477 8.82 17.22 -13.86
N GLU A 478 8.96 18.01 -12.79
CA GLU A 478 9.81 19.21 -12.82
C GLU A 478 11.31 18.87 -12.85
N GLN A 479 11.74 17.81 -12.13
CA GLN A 479 13.09 17.28 -12.24
C GLN A 479 13.39 16.75 -13.66
N SER A 480 12.43 16.06 -14.27
CA SER A 480 12.55 15.56 -15.66
C SER A 480 12.66 16.71 -16.67
N LYS A 481 11.89 17.80 -16.51
CA LYS A 481 12.06 19.03 -17.32
C LYS A 481 13.43 19.67 -17.14
N GLN A 482 13.94 19.76 -15.91
CA GLN A 482 15.28 20.31 -15.65
C GLN A 482 16.35 19.46 -16.34
N HIS A 483 16.24 18.14 -16.25
CA HIS A 483 17.16 17.23 -16.92
C HIS A 483 17.07 17.34 -18.46
N SER A 484 15.87 17.45 -19.02
CA SER A 484 15.66 17.72 -20.46
C SER A 484 16.31 19.04 -20.90
N GLY A 485 16.19 20.11 -20.10
CA GLY A 485 16.81 21.40 -20.41
C GLY A 485 18.34 21.36 -20.32
N GLU A 486 18.90 20.56 -19.43
CA GLU A 486 20.35 20.32 -19.36
C GLU A 486 20.84 19.47 -20.54
N LEU A 487 20.06 18.48 -20.97
CA LEU A 487 20.33 17.69 -22.17
C LEU A 487 20.28 18.54 -23.45
N ASP A 488 19.30 19.45 -23.57
CA ASP A 488 19.22 20.44 -24.65
C ASP A 488 20.44 21.39 -24.65
N SER A 489 20.92 21.80 -23.47
CA SER A 489 22.15 22.60 -23.35
C SER A 489 23.37 21.81 -23.85
N GLN A 490 23.50 20.54 -23.48
CA GLN A 490 24.58 19.66 -23.95
C GLN A 490 24.50 19.42 -25.46
N LEU A 491 23.31 19.17 -26.02
CA LEU A 491 23.10 19.03 -27.46
C LEU A 491 23.47 20.30 -28.24
N ASN A 492 23.19 21.49 -27.70
CA ASN A 492 23.58 22.75 -28.32
C ASN A 492 25.10 23.01 -28.22
N GLN A 493 25.75 22.58 -27.14
CA GLN A 493 27.20 22.60 -27.04
C GLN A 493 27.84 21.65 -28.09
N LEU A 494 27.40 20.39 -28.15
CA LEU A 494 27.89 19.40 -29.12
C LEU A 494 27.66 19.83 -30.58
N ARG A 495 26.53 20.50 -30.88
CA ARG A 495 26.30 21.11 -32.20
C ARG A 495 27.32 22.21 -32.52
N THR A 496 27.71 23.00 -31.52
CA THR A 496 28.69 24.08 -31.68
C THR A 496 30.10 23.51 -31.92
N GLU A 497 30.49 22.49 -31.16
CA GLU A 497 31.76 21.76 -31.33
C GLU A 497 31.82 21.05 -32.69
N LEU A 498 30.72 20.43 -33.13
CA LEU A 498 30.61 19.81 -34.45
C LEU A 498 30.75 20.84 -35.58
N GLU A 499 30.20 22.04 -35.44
CA GLU A 499 30.33 23.09 -36.46
C GLU A 499 31.76 23.65 -36.53
N GLN A 500 32.43 23.81 -35.38
CA GLN A 500 33.86 24.15 -35.32
C GLN A 500 34.72 23.06 -35.99
N SER A 501 34.42 21.78 -35.76
CA SER A 501 35.10 20.66 -36.40
C SER A 501 34.94 20.67 -37.93
N LYS A 502 33.73 20.97 -38.44
CA LYS A 502 33.50 21.14 -39.89
C LYS A 502 34.30 22.31 -40.48
N GLN A 503 34.36 23.45 -39.78
CA GLN A 503 35.15 24.60 -40.24
C GLN A 503 36.64 24.22 -40.34
N HIS A 504 37.18 23.54 -39.34
CA HIS A 504 38.55 23.06 -39.36
C HIS A 504 38.81 22.06 -40.50
N SER A 505 37.89 21.11 -40.74
CA SER A 505 37.98 20.19 -41.88
C SER A 505 37.99 20.93 -43.23
N GLY A 506 37.16 21.97 -43.39
CA GLY A 506 37.13 22.78 -44.61
C GLY A 506 38.40 23.58 -44.86
N GLU A 507 39.05 24.04 -43.78
CA GLU A 507 40.36 24.70 -43.87
C GLU A 507 41.48 23.71 -44.21
N LEU A 508 41.43 22.49 -43.68
CA LEU A 508 42.34 21.40 -44.05
C LEU A 508 42.20 21.01 -45.54
N ASP A 509 40.97 20.92 -46.05
CA ASP A 509 40.69 20.66 -47.48
C ASP A 509 41.22 21.79 -48.39
N SER A 510 41.17 23.04 -47.92
CA SER A 510 41.78 24.19 -48.62
C SER A 510 43.31 24.05 -48.71
N GLN A 511 43.96 23.71 -47.58
CA GLN A 511 45.41 23.47 -47.53
C GLN A 511 45.84 22.30 -48.41
N LEU A 512 45.10 21.18 -48.40
CA LEU A 512 45.34 20.04 -49.30
C LEU A 512 45.16 20.41 -50.77
N THR A 513 44.24 21.32 -51.10
CA THR A 513 44.04 21.82 -52.47
C THR A 513 45.18 22.72 -52.91
N GLN A 514 45.71 23.57 -52.03
CA GLN A 514 46.92 24.37 -52.28
C GLN A 514 48.13 23.46 -52.53
N LEU A 515 48.42 22.52 -51.61
CA LEU A 515 49.56 21.59 -51.74
C LEU A 515 49.49 20.73 -53.02
N ARG A 516 48.29 20.31 -53.45
CA ARG A 516 48.10 19.63 -54.74
C ARG A 516 48.44 20.53 -55.93
N THR A 517 48.15 21.83 -55.83
CA THR A 517 48.45 22.82 -56.88
C THR A 517 49.95 23.06 -56.99
N GLU A 518 50.63 23.23 -55.85
CA GLU A 518 52.10 23.38 -55.77
C GLU A 518 52.83 22.12 -56.27
N LEU A 519 52.33 20.92 -55.92
CA LEU A 519 52.86 19.65 -56.42
C LEU A 519 52.71 19.52 -57.94
N GLU A 520 51.61 19.99 -58.53
CA GLU A 520 51.40 19.94 -59.98
C GLU A 520 52.29 20.95 -60.73
N GLN A 521 52.51 22.14 -60.15
CA GLN A 521 53.50 23.11 -60.66
C GLN A 521 54.93 22.53 -60.62
N SER A 522 55.29 21.84 -59.53
CA SER A 522 56.59 21.16 -59.41
C SER A 522 56.79 20.08 -60.47
N LYS A 523 55.76 19.27 -60.77
CA LYS A 523 55.81 18.28 -61.87
C LYS A 523 55.97 18.93 -63.24
N GLN A 524 55.26 20.03 -63.50
CA GLN A 524 55.41 20.76 -64.77
C GLN A 524 56.83 21.28 -64.94
N HIS A 525 57.43 21.83 -63.89
CA HIS A 525 58.82 22.27 -63.91
C HIS A 525 59.81 21.12 -64.13
N SER A 526 59.61 19.96 -63.50
CA SER A 526 60.41 18.75 -63.74
C SER A 526 60.32 18.28 -65.20
N GLY A 527 59.12 18.30 -65.80
CA GLY A 527 58.93 17.91 -67.21
C GLY A 527 59.60 18.86 -68.20
N GLU A 528 59.66 20.16 -67.87
CA GLU A 528 60.39 21.14 -68.66
C GLU A 528 61.91 20.95 -68.54
N LEU A 529 62.41 20.60 -67.36
CA LEU A 529 63.81 20.25 -67.14
C LEU A 529 64.22 18.98 -67.93
N ASP A 530 63.37 17.95 -67.96
CA ASP A 530 63.57 16.74 -68.78
C ASP A 530 63.60 17.05 -70.29
N SER A 531 62.78 18.01 -70.74
CA SER A 531 62.81 18.49 -72.12
C SER A 531 64.15 19.17 -72.46
N GLN A 532 64.64 20.04 -71.57
CA GLN A 532 65.94 20.70 -71.72
C GLN A 532 67.10 19.68 -71.73
N LEU A 533 67.09 18.70 -70.83
CA LEU A 533 68.08 17.60 -70.82
C LEU A 533 68.03 16.76 -72.10
N THR A 534 66.86 16.58 -72.70
CA THR A 534 66.69 15.86 -73.97
C THR A 534 67.23 16.67 -75.15
N GLN A 535 67.02 17.99 -75.16
CA GLN A 535 67.62 18.88 -76.14
C GLN A 535 69.15 18.88 -76.04
N LEU A 536 69.71 19.08 -74.85
CA LEU A 536 71.17 19.07 -74.63
C LEU A 536 71.83 17.74 -75.02
N ARG A 537 71.17 16.60 -74.77
CA ARG A 537 71.64 15.28 -75.26
C ARG A 537 71.65 15.20 -76.79
N THR A 538 70.68 15.82 -77.46
CA THR A 538 70.60 15.85 -78.93
C THR A 538 71.70 16.73 -79.53
N GLU A 539 71.95 17.90 -78.95
CA GLU A 539 73.03 18.81 -79.33
C GLU A 539 74.42 18.17 -79.10
N LEU A 540 74.60 17.46 -77.98
CA LEU A 540 75.82 16.70 -77.71
C LEU A 540 76.07 15.59 -78.74
N GLU A 541 75.03 14.89 -79.19
CA GLU A 541 75.18 13.83 -80.20
C GLU A 541 75.48 14.41 -81.60
N GLN A 542 74.89 15.56 -81.94
CA GLN A 542 75.26 16.33 -83.15
C GLN A 542 76.73 16.79 -83.10
N SER A 543 77.21 17.25 -81.94
CA SER A 543 78.61 17.62 -81.73
C SER A 543 79.56 16.44 -81.93
N LYS A 544 79.22 15.24 -81.43
CA LYS A 544 80.00 14.01 -81.70
C LYS A 544 80.03 13.64 -83.18
N GLN A 545 78.90 13.72 -83.88
CA GLN A 545 78.85 13.48 -85.32
C GLN A 545 79.75 14.46 -86.07
N HIS A 546 79.75 15.73 -85.70
CA HIS A 546 80.64 16.73 -86.30
C HIS A 546 82.12 16.46 -86.01
N SER A 547 82.47 15.98 -84.81
CA SER A 547 83.83 15.53 -84.49
C SER A 547 84.27 14.34 -85.38
N GLY A 548 83.38 13.38 -85.64
CA GLY A 548 83.66 12.24 -86.53
C GLY A 548 83.83 12.65 -88.01
N GLU A 549 83.07 13.64 -88.47
CA GLU A 549 83.25 14.28 -89.78
C GLU A 549 84.64 14.94 -89.88
N LEU A 550 85.07 15.63 -88.82
CA LEU A 550 86.37 16.32 -88.76
C LEU A 550 87.55 15.34 -88.75
N ASP A 551 87.44 14.21 -88.03
CA ASP A 551 88.43 13.12 -88.06
C ASP A 551 88.53 12.45 -89.44
N SER A 552 87.40 12.32 -90.15
CA SER A 552 87.37 11.84 -91.54
C SER A 552 88.13 12.81 -92.46
N GLN A 553 87.88 14.12 -92.34
CA GLN A 553 88.58 15.16 -93.10
C GLN A 553 90.09 15.20 -92.78
N LEU A 554 90.49 15.06 -91.51
CA LEU A 554 91.90 14.95 -91.11
C LEU A 554 92.56 13.69 -91.69
N THR A 555 91.82 12.60 -91.83
CA THR A 555 92.32 11.36 -92.45
C THR A 555 92.49 11.53 -93.97
N GLN A 556 91.57 12.23 -94.63
CA GLN A 556 91.70 12.60 -96.04
C GLN A 556 92.93 13.51 -96.26
N VAL A 557 93.07 14.59 -95.50
CA VAL A 557 94.21 15.52 -95.61
C VAL A 557 95.55 14.84 -95.32
N ARG A 558 95.61 13.88 -94.37
CA ARG A 558 96.80 13.04 -94.17
C ARG A 558 97.13 12.17 -95.40
N THR A 559 96.11 11.69 -96.10
CA THR A 559 96.28 10.86 -97.31
C THR A 559 96.77 11.71 -98.48
N GLU A 560 96.20 12.91 -98.67
CA GLU A 560 96.63 13.89 -99.68
C GLU A 560 98.06 14.41 -99.41
N LEU A 561 98.43 14.61 -98.14
CA LEU A 561 99.80 14.96 -97.73
C LEU A 561 100.80 13.85 -98.06
N GLU A 562 100.43 12.57 -97.89
CA GLU A 562 101.32 11.46 -98.24
C GLU A 562 101.47 11.29 -99.76
N GLN A 563 100.41 11.55 -100.53
CA GLN A 563 100.49 11.66 -101.99
C GLN A 563 101.39 12.82 -102.44
N SER A 564 101.33 13.97 -101.75
CA SER A 564 102.21 15.11 -102.01
C SER A 564 103.69 14.79 -101.73
N LYS A 565 103.99 14.02 -100.68
CA LYS A 565 105.36 13.52 -100.42
C LYS A 565 105.85 12.58 -101.50
N GLN A 566 105.00 11.67 -102.00
CA GLN A 566 105.35 10.81 -103.14
C GLN A 566 105.67 11.64 -104.38
N HIS A 567 104.90 12.70 -104.65
CA HIS A 567 105.15 13.61 -105.76
C HIS A 567 106.45 14.42 -105.60
N SER A 568 106.84 14.78 -104.36
CA SER A 568 108.16 15.36 -104.07
C SER A 568 109.30 14.41 -104.42
N GLY A 569 109.17 13.11 -104.12
CA GLY A 569 110.18 12.10 -104.48
C GLY A 569 110.31 11.88 -105.99
N GLU A 570 109.21 11.98 -106.74
CA GLU A 570 109.21 11.98 -108.21
C GLU A 570 110.00 13.19 -108.77
N LEU A 571 109.84 14.37 -108.14
CA LEU A 571 110.50 15.61 -108.56
C LEU A 571 112.02 15.60 -108.28
N ASP A 572 112.44 15.02 -107.15
CA ASP A 572 113.87 14.80 -106.84
C ASP A 572 114.54 13.81 -107.82
N SER A 573 113.79 12.79 -108.29
CA SER A 573 114.24 11.89 -109.35
C SER A 573 114.51 12.66 -110.66
N GLN A 574 113.59 13.54 -111.06
CA GLN A 574 113.74 14.39 -112.25
C GLN A 574 114.91 15.38 -112.13
N LEU A 575 115.12 15.99 -110.95
CA LEU A 575 116.30 16.83 -110.69
C LEU A 575 117.62 16.05 -110.75
N THR A 576 117.61 14.77 -110.41
CA THR A 576 118.78 13.89 -110.51
C THR A 576 119.09 13.54 -111.97
N GLN A 577 118.07 13.33 -112.81
CA GLN A 577 118.23 13.13 -114.25
C GLN A 577 118.84 14.36 -114.93
N VAL A 578 118.31 15.56 -114.67
CA VAL A 578 118.83 16.83 -115.22
C VAL A 578 120.26 17.12 -114.77
N ARG A 579 120.64 16.78 -113.52
CA ARG A 579 122.05 16.85 -113.06
C ARG A 579 122.98 15.94 -113.85
N THR A 580 122.51 14.76 -114.27
CA THR A 580 123.30 13.79 -115.02
C THR A 580 123.57 14.27 -116.45
N GLU A 581 122.58 14.89 -117.09
CA GLU A 581 122.70 15.50 -118.42
C GLU A 581 123.60 16.75 -118.40
N LEU A 582 123.55 17.55 -117.33
CA LEU A 582 124.41 18.73 -117.17
C LEU A 582 125.90 18.35 -116.96
N GLU A 583 126.19 17.24 -116.29
CA GLU A 583 127.57 16.81 -116.02
C GLU A 583 128.28 16.29 -117.28
N GLN A 584 127.55 15.63 -118.19
CA GLN A 584 128.06 15.24 -119.51
C GLN A 584 128.44 16.46 -120.37
N SER A 585 127.79 17.60 -120.17
CA SER A 585 128.12 18.86 -120.85
C SER A 585 129.37 19.57 -120.28
N LYS A 586 129.83 19.23 -119.06
CA LYS A 586 131.01 19.87 -118.45
C LYS A 586 132.32 19.21 -118.85
N GLN A 587 132.36 17.88 -118.96
CA GLN A 587 133.59 17.14 -119.27
C GLN A 587 134.19 17.52 -120.64
N HIS A 588 133.42 18.09 -121.56
CA HIS A 588 133.95 18.59 -122.84
C HIS A 588 134.53 20.02 -122.77
N SER A 589 134.27 20.77 -121.70
CA SER A 589 134.72 22.15 -121.52
C SER A 589 136.07 22.28 -120.79
N GLU A 590 136.46 21.27 -120.00
CA GLU A 590 137.68 21.35 -119.16
C GLU A 590 139.00 21.14 -119.93
N GLU A 591 138.95 20.61 -121.16
CA GLU A 591 140.14 20.40 -122.00
C GLU A 591 140.70 21.73 -122.58
N LEU A 592 139.86 22.75 -122.83
CA LEU A 592 140.29 23.97 -123.51
C LEU A 592 140.99 24.99 -122.59
N ASP A 593 140.64 25.05 -121.30
CA ASP A 593 141.06 26.13 -120.40
C ASP A 593 142.32 25.84 -119.56
N SER A 594 142.96 24.66 -119.76
CA SER A 594 144.36 24.51 -119.34
C SER A 594 145.30 25.47 -120.10
N GLN A 595 144.90 25.93 -121.30
CA GLN A 595 145.67 26.92 -122.06
C GLN A 595 145.60 28.35 -121.50
N LEU A 596 144.62 28.71 -120.65
CA LEU A 596 144.47 30.07 -120.13
C LEU A 596 144.45 30.15 -118.59
N THR A 597 145.37 29.39 -117.99
CA THR A 597 145.84 29.48 -116.59
C THR A 597 146.25 30.90 -116.14
N GLN A 598 146.24 31.90 -117.05
CA GLN A 598 146.57 33.30 -116.81
C GLN A 598 145.36 34.25 -116.66
N LEU A 599 144.12 33.83 -117.00
CA LEU A 599 142.88 34.62 -116.78
C LEU A 599 142.42 34.62 -115.30
N ARG A 600 143.36 34.49 -114.36
CA ARG A 600 143.13 34.12 -112.96
C ARG A 600 142.95 35.31 -112.00
N THR A 601 142.80 36.53 -112.51
CA THR A 601 143.09 37.75 -111.73
C THR A 601 141.90 38.69 -111.52
N GLU A 602 140.79 38.54 -112.26
CA GLU A 602 139.64 39.48 -112.19
C GLU A 602 138.48 38.97 -111.31
N LEU A 603 138.82 38.18 -110.30
CA LEU A 603 137.94 37.61 -109.25
C LEU A 603 137.24 38.66 -108.37
N GLU A 604 137.63 39.94 -108.42
CA GLU A 604 137.34 40.90 -107.33
C GLU A 604 136.03 41.70 -107.46
N GLN A 605 135.15 41.39 -108.44
CA GLN A 605 133.85 42.09 -108.60
C GLN A 605 132.62 41.32 -108.08
N SER A 606 132.82 40.15 -107.45
CA SER A 606 131.82 39.60 -106.53
C SER A 606 131.88 40.35 -105.19
N LYS A 607 130.77 41.00 -104.77
CA LYS A 607 130.41 41.25 -103.34
C LYS A 607 129.09 42.00 -103.07
N GLN A 608 128.44 42.67 -104.03
CA GLN A 608 127.44 43.71 -103.71
C GLN A 608 125.94 43.37 -103.81
N HIS A 609 125.53 42.11 -104.06
CA HIS A 609 124.10 41.76 -104.25
C HIS A 609 123.53 40.72 -103.25
N SER A 610 124.20 40.52 -102.11
CA SER A 610 123.78 39.56 -101.07
C SER A 610 122.87 40.14 -99.98
N GLY A 611 122.48 41.42 -100.06
CA GLY A 611 121.82 42.15 -98.95
C GLY A 611 120.30 42.09 -98.89
N GLU A 612 119.62 41.75 -99.99
CA GLU A 612 118.15 41.90 -100.09
C GLU A 612 117.36 40.76 -99.41
N LEU A 613 117.99 39.60 -99.17
CA LEU A 613 117.29 38.35 -98.83
C LEU A 613 117.12 38.10 -97.31
N ASP A 614 117.88 38.79 -96.45
CA ASP A 614 117.80 38.60 -94.98
C ASP A 614 116.55 39.23 -94.34
N SER A 615 115.89 40.16 -95.03
CA SER A 615 114.67 40.83 -94.54
C SER A 615 113.51 39.85 -94.28
N GLN A 616 113.31 38.90 -95.20
CA GLN A 616 112.11 38.06 -95.25
C GLN A 616 112.10 36.91 -94.24
N LEU A 617 113.26 36.49 -93.71
CA LEU A 617 113.35 35.41 -92.71
C LEU A 617 113.00 35.84 -91.28
N THR A 618 112.83 37.14 -91.03
CA THR A 618 112.52 37.67 -89.70
C THR A 618 111.03 37.61 -89.36
N GLN A 619 110.14 37.72 -90.37
CA GLN A 619 108.70 37.84 -90.17
C GLN A 619 108.05 36.51 -89.70
N VAL A 620 108.34 35.41 -90.40
CA VAL A 620 107.76 34.07 -90.15
C VAL A 620 108.13 33.49 -88.78
N ARG A 621 109.25 33.92 -88.17
CA ARG A 621 109.67 33.47 -86.83
C ARG A 621 108.77 34.01 -85.70
N THR A 622 108.03 35.08 -85.95
CA THR A 622 107.17 35.74 -84.94
C THR A 622 105.81 35.06 -84.81
N GLU A 623 105.29 34.50 -85.91
CA GLU A 623 103.96 33.87 -85.97
C GLU A 623 103.97 32.47 -85.32
N LEU A 624 105.10 31.76 -85.37
CA LEU A 624 105.25 30.43 -84.79
C LEU A 624 105.24 30.42 -83.23
N GLU A 625 105.58 31.54 -82.59
CA GLU A 625 105.63 31.63 -81.12
C GLU A 625 104.28 32.00 -80.50
N GLN A 626 103.41 32.73 -81.23
CA GLN A 626 102.04 33.02 -80.81
C GLN A 626 101.16 31.75 -80.77
N SER A 627 101.39 30.80 -81.68
CA SER A 627 100.66 29.52 -81.71
C SER A 627 100.88 28.66 -80.46
N LYS A 628 102.04 28.76 -79.80
CA LYS A 628 102.35 27.97 -78.58
C LYS A 628 101.64 28.47 -77.33
N GLN A 629 101.35 29.78 -77.22
CA GLN A 629 100.59 30.29 -76.07
C GLN A 629 99.14 29.81 -76.09
N HIS A 630 98.54 29.61 -77.27
CA HIS A 630 97.14 29.18 -77.39
C HIS A 630 96.92 27.70 -76.97
N SER A 631 97.96 26.87 -77.01
CA SER A 631 97.88 25.48 -76.52
C SER A 631 97.79 25.37 -75.00
N GLY A 632 98.33 26.35 -74.24
CA GLY A 632 98.29 26.33 -72.77
C GLY A 632 96.95 26.77 -72.19
N GLU A 633 96.24 27.67 -72.89
CA GLU A 633 94.91 28.16 -72.52
C GLU A 633 93.87 27.01 -72.56
N LEU A 634 93.98 26.13 -73.56
CA LEU A 634 93.02 25.05 -73.82
C LEU A 634 93.09 23.92 -72.78
N ASP A 635 94.30 23.57 -72.31
CA ASP A 635 94.49 22.58 -71.25
C ASP A 635 93.99 23.07 -69.87
N SER A 636 94.01 24.39 -69.63
CA SER A 636 93.40 25.01 -68.44
C SER A 636 91.88 24.86 -68.44
N GLN A 637 91.22 25.12 -69.57
CA GLN A 637 89.77 24.98 -69.71
C GLN A 637 89.30 23.52 -69.58
N LEU A 638 90.10 22.57 -70.07
CA LEU A 638 89.82 21.13 -69.93
C LEU A 638 89.97 20.59 -68.50
N THR A 639 90.71 21.27 -67.63
CA THR A 639 90.78 20.92 -66.20
C THR A 639 89.61 21.51 -65.42
N GLU A 640 89.19 22.75 -65.72
CA GLU A 640 88.07 23.44 -65.09
C GLU A 640 86.73 22.69 -65.29
N VAL A 641 86.39 22.34 -66.54
CA VAL A 641 85.18 21.59 -66.89
C VAL A 641 85.14 20.20 -66.25
N ARG A 642 86.30 19.57 -66.00
CA ARG A 642 86.36 18.29 -65.27
C ARG A 642 86.02 18.43 -63.78
N THR A 643 86.42 19.53 -63.14
CA THR A 643 86.01 19.83 -61.76
C THR A 643 84.52 20.13 -61.65
N GLU A 644 83.95 20.90 -62.58
CA GLU A 644 82.50 21.18 -62.61
C GLU A 644 81.67 19.90 -62.85
N LEU A 645 82.13 19.01 -63.73
CA LEU A 645 81.47 17.73 -63.98
C LEU A 645 81.46 16.81 -62.73
N GLU A 646 82.49 16.86 -61.89
CA GLU A 646 82.55 16.06 -60.66
C GLU A 646 81.72 16.68 -59.53
N GLN A 647 81.66 18.02 -59.44
CA GLN A 647 80.74 18.72 -58.54
C GLN A 647 79.26 18.46 -58.93
N SER A 648 78.95 18.42 -60.22
CA SER A 648 77.61 18.08 -60.72
C SER A 648 77.17 16.67 -60.32
N LYS A 649 78.08 15.68 -60.34
CA LYS A 649 77.80 14.32 -59.84
C LYS A 649 77.55 14.27 -58.33
N GLN A 650 78.33 15.02 -57.54
CA GLN A 650 78.08 15.10 -56.10
C GLN A 650 76.71 15.72 -55.81
N HIS A 651 76.33 16.77 -56.55
CA HIS A 651 75.02 17.39 -56.40
C HIS A 651 73.86 16.46 -56.81
N SER A 652 74.05 15.63 -57.85
CA SER A 652 73.08 14.58 -58.21
C SER A 652 72.87 13.56 -57.09
N GLY A 653 73.93 13.16 -56.37
CA GLY A 653 73.83 12.23 -55.24
C GLY A 653 73.12 12.83 -54.02
N GLU A 654 73.34 14.12 -53.76
CA GLU A 654 72.62 14.88 -52.73
C GLU A 654 71.11 14.95 -53.06
N LEU A 655 70.77 15.19 -54.33
CA LEU A 655 69.38 15.29 -54.80
C LEU A 655 68.63 13.95 -54.73
N ASP A 656 69.29 12.83 -55.06
CA ASP A 656 68.73 11.49 -54.89
C ASP A 656 68.49 11.14 -53.41
N SER A 657 69.38 11.59 -52.51
CA SER A 657 69.17 11.45 -51.05
C SER A 657 67.93 12.21 -50.59
N GLN A 658 67.77 13.47 -51.02
CA GLN A 658 66.60 14.30 -50.71
C GLN A 658 65.30 13.72 -51.29
N LEU A 659 65.31 13.22 -52.53
CA LEU A 659 64.18 12.50 -53.12
C LEU A 659 63.79 11.23 -52.35
N THR A 660 64.77 10.55 -51.75
CA THR A 660 64.54 9.36 -50.91
C THR A 660 63.93 9.74 -49.57
N GLN A 661 64.38 10.84 -48.95
CA GLN A 661 63.77 11.39 -47.74
C GLN A 661 62.32 11.82 -47.99
N VAL A 662 62.05 12.63 -49.02
CA VAL A 662 60.69 13.12 -49.35
C VAL A 662 59.74 11.96 -49.68
N ARG A 663 60.22 10.88 -50.33
CA ARG A 663 59.42 9.65 -50.51
C ARG A 663 59.05 8.98 -49.19
N THR A 664 59.94 9.01 -48.20
CA THR A 664 59.72 8.41 -46.88
C THR A 664 58.71 9.23 -46.08
N GLU A 665 58.85 10.55 -46.08
CA GLU A 665 57.91 11.49 -45.45
C GLU A 665 56.52 11.43 -46.11
N LEU A 666 56.46 11.28 -47.44
CA LEU A 666 55.20 11.08 -48.17
C LEU A 666 54.51 9.76 -47.79
N GLU A 667 55.24 8.68 -47.53
CA GLU A 667 54.65 7.41 -47.12
C GLU A 667 54.16 7.45 -45.65
N GLN A 668 54.89 8.15 -44.77
CA GLN A 668 54.44 8.46 -43.41
C GLN A 668 53.16 9.33 -43.42
N SER A 669 53.10 10.33 -44.31
CA SER A 669 51.91 11.17 -44.50
C SER A 669 50.69 10.36 -44.97
N LYS A 670 50.87 9.38 -45.87
CA LYS A 670 49.79 8.45 -46.25
C LYS A 670 49.33 7.56 -45.10
N GLN A 671 50.26 7.04 -44.29
CA GLN A 671 49.89 6.26 -43.11
C GLN A 671 49.07 7.11 -42.12
N HIS A 672 49.48 8.34 -41.87
CA HIS A 672 48.74 9.26 -41.01
C HIS A 672 47.37 9.64 -41.59
N SER A 673 47.24 9.82 -42.92
CA SER A 673 45.95 10.01 -43.59
C SER A 673 45.02 8.80 -43.41
N GLY A 674 45.56 7.57 -43.44
CA GLY A 674 44.78 6.36 -43.18
C GLY A 674 44.32 6.22 -41.73
N GLU A 675 45.17 6.62 -40.78
CA GLU A 675 44.81 6.75 -39.35
C GLU A 675 43.65 7.75 -39.17
N LEU A 676 43.74 8.91 -39.82
CA LEU A 676 42.72 9.97 -39.75
C LEU A 676 41.38 9.54 -40.39
N ASP A 677 41.43 8.81 -41.51
CA ASP A 677 40.24 8.21 -42.14
C ASP A 677 39.59 7.15 -41.22
N SER A 678 40.40 6.38 -40.48
CA SER A 678 39.90 5.43 -39.47
C SER A 678 39.20 6.16 -38.32
N GLN A 679 39.80 7.22 -37.78
CA GLN A 679 39.20 8.05 -36.73
C GLN A 679 37.91 8.76 -37.22
N LEU A 680 37.90 9.32 -38.43
CA LEU A 680 36.69 9.87 -39.05
C LEU A 680 35.60 8.83 -39.27
N THR A 681 35.96 7.57 -39.51
CA THR A 681 35.00 6.46 -39.62
C THR A 681 34.44 6.10 -38.25
N GLN A 682 35.28 6.03 -37.21
CA GLN A 682 34.83 5.81 -35.83
C GLN A 682 33.86 6.91 -35.36
N VAL A 683 34.23 8.19 -35.50
CA VAL A 683 33.38 9.33 -35.11
C VAL A 683 32.05 9.34 -35.88
N ARG A 684 32.03 8.91 -37.15
CA ARG A 684 30.77 8.71 -37.90
C ARG A 684 29.91 7.58 -37.35
N THR A 685 30.52 6.48 -36.90
CA THR A 685 29.79 5.38 -36.25
C THR A 685 29.21 5.81 -34.90
N GLU A 686 30.00 6.50 -34.07
CA GLU A 686 29.56 7.06 -32.79
C GLU A 686 28.43 8.09 -32.97
N LEU A 687 28.52 8.95 -33.99
CA LEU A 687 27.47 9.89 -34.35
C LEU A 687 26.17 9.18 -34.80
N GLU A 688 26.27 8.07 -35.53
CA GLU A 688 25.10 7.30 -35.96
C GLU A 688 24.47 6.50 -34.80
N GLN A 689 25.28 5.95 -33.90
CA GLN A 689 24.82 5.36 -32.63
C GLN A 689 24.11 6.41 -31.76
N SER A 690 24.67 7.62 -31.66
CA SER A 690 24.05 8.74 -30.94
C SER A 690 22.70 9.14 -31.53
N LYS A 691 22.55 9.16 -32.87
CA LYS A 691 21.23 9.36 -33.52
C LYS A 691 20.25 8.23 -33.25
N GLN A 692 20.69 6.98 -33.29
CA GLN A 692 19.83 5.83 -32.95
C GLN A 692 19.35 5.92 -31.50
N HIS A 693 20.24 6.26 -30.56
CA HIS A 693 19.89 6.47 -29.17
C HIS A 693 18.93 7.67 -28.98
N SER A 694 19.11 8.76 -29.73
CA SER A 694 18.16 9.89 -29.74
C SER A 694 16.78 9.46 -30.25
N GLY A 695 16.70 8.60 -31.28
CA GLY A 695 15.44 8.07 -31.80
C GLY A 695 14.75 7.11 -30.84
N GLU A 696 15.52 6.28 -30.13
CA GLU A 696 15.05 5.45 -29.02
C GLU A 696 14.45 6.33 -27.90
N LEU A 697 15.15 7.41 -27.52
CA LEU A 697 14.69 8.39 -26.53
C LEU A 697 13.41 9.11 -26.97
N ASP A 698 13.30 9.51 -28.24
CA ASP A 698 12.08 10.11 -28.80
C ASP A 698 10.89 9.14 -28.80
N SER A 699 11.15 7.84 -29.04
CA SER A 699 10.13 6.79 -28.93
C SER A 699 9.67 6.61 -27.48
N GLN A 700 10.61 6.56 -26.53
CA GLN A 700 10.30 6.50 -25.09
C GLN A 700 9.56 7.75 -24.60
N LEU A 701 9.95 8.95 -25.06
CA LEU A 701 9.23 10.20 -24.80
C LEU A 701 7.81 10.20 -25.36
N THR A 702 7.60 9.55 -26.50
CA THR A 702 6.26 9.41 -27.12
C THR A 702 5.40 8.46 -26.31
N GLU A 703 5.96 7.34 -25.84
CA GLU A 703 5.28 6.38 -24.95
C GLU A 703 4.93 7.03 -23.60
N VAL A 704 5.87 7.73 -22.95
CA VAL A 704 5.62 8.47 -21.69
C VAL A 704 4.56 9.57 -21.88
N ARG A 705 4.51 10.24 -23.03
CA ARG A 705 3.43 11.20 -23.36
C ARG A 705 2.07 10.52 -23.53
N SER A 706 2.03 9.32 -24.10
CA SER A 706 0.81 8.50 -24.21
C SER A 706 0.28 8.10 -22.83
N GLN A 707 1.17 7.58 -21.97
CA GLN A 707 0.85 7.21 -20.59
C GLN A 707 0.41 8.43 -19.76
N LEU A 708 1.07 9.58 -19.92
CA LEU A 708 0.66 10.83 -19.28
C LEU A 708 -0.74 11.29 -19.72
N ALA A 709 -1.08 11.13 -21.00
CA ALA A 709 -2.42 11.44 -21.50
C ALA A 709 -3.49 10.50 -20.91
N GLN A 710 -3.19 9.20 -20.78
CA GLN A 710 -4.07 8.25 -20.09
C GLN A 710 -4.27 8.63 -18.61
N VAL A 711 -3.19 8.91 -17.87
CA VAL A 711 -3.27 9.33 -16.45
C VAL A 711 -4.05 10.65 -16.30
N GLN A 712 -3.94 11.58 -17.25
CA GLN A 712 -4.77 12.80 -17.26
C GLN A 712 -6.25 12.50 -17.49
N GLN A 713 -6.59 11.54 -18.35
CA GLN A 713 -7.97 11.08 -18.58
C GLN A 713 -8.53 10.39 -17.32
N GLU A 714 -7.80 9.47 -16.71
CA GLU A 714 -8.19 8.81 -15.45
C GLU A 714 -8.39 9.84 -14.32
N ARG A 715 -7.50 10.84 -14.19
CA ARG A 715 -7.66 11.94 -13.22
C ARG A 715 -8.96 12.72 -13.45
N SER A 716 -9.34 12.98 -14.69
CA SER A 716 -10.59 13.70 -15.01
C SER A 716 -11.84 12.88 -14.64
N GLN A 717 -11.79 11.55 -14.80
CA GLN A 717 -12.86 10.65 -14.36
C GLN A 717 -12.98 10.64 -12.83
N ILE A 718 -11.86 10.46 -12.12
CA ILE A 718 -11.82 10.51 -10.64
C ILE A 718 -12.34 11.85 -10.12
N GLN A 719 -12.00 12.96 -10.78
CA GLN A 719 -12.47 14.28 -10.38
C GLN A 719 -14.00 14.43 -10.55
N SER A 720 -14.58 13.93 -11.64
CA SER A 720 -16.05 13.92 -11.80
C SER A 720 -16.76 13.06 -10.73
N GLN A 721 -16.16 11.93 -10.33
CA GLN A 721 -16.69 11.08 -9.26
C GLN A 721 -16.55 11.73 -7.87
N LEU A 722 -15.54 12.57 -7.66
CA LEU A 722 -15.39 13.38 -6.44
C LEU A 722 -16.43 14.49 -6.36
N GLU A 723 -16.76 15.14 -7.48
CA GLU A 723 -17.84 16.13 -7.55
C GLU A 723 -19.21 15.49 -7.25
N GLU A 724 -19.55 14.36 -7.90
CA GLU A 724 -20.78 13.59 -7.64
C GLU A 724 -20.89 13.13 -6.17
N ARG A 725 -19.78 12.62 -5.59
CA ARG A 725 -19.74 12.24 -4.16
C ARG A 725 -19.84 13.46 -3.23
N GLY A 726 -19.31 14.60 -3.62
CA GLY A 726 -19.43 15.86 -2.88
C GLY A 726 -20.88 16.34 -2.80
N GLU A 727 -21.60 16.35 -3.92
CA GLU A 727 -23.03 16.66 -3.96
C GLU A 727 -23.85 15.68 -3.11
N ARG A 728 -23.55 14.37 -3.18
CA ARG A 728 -24.24 13.36 -2.37
C ARG A 728 -23.97 13.52 -0.87
N LEU A 729 -22.75 13.90 -0.46
CA LEU A 729 -22.43 14.22 0.93
C LEU A 729 -23.19 15.47 1.41
N GLN A 730 -23.28 16.51 0.59
CA GLN A 730 -24.04 17.72 0.92
C GLN A 730 -25.53 17.42 1.11
N GLN A 731 -26.10 16.53 0.29
CA GLN A 731 -27.47 16.05 0.48
C GLN A 731 -27.64 15.30 1.81
N LEU A 732 -26.75 14.35 2.12
CA LEU A 732 -26.80 13.58 3.37
C LEU A 732 -26.60 14.45 4.62
N GLU A 733 -25.79 15.50 4.54
CA GLU A 733 -25.64 16.49 5.62
C GLU A 733 -26.94 17.27 5.86
N GLY A 734 -27.72 17.57 4.80
CA GLY A 734 -29.06 18.14 4.89
C GLY A 734 -30.08 17.18 5.51
N GLU A 735 -30.15 15.94 5.02
CA GLU A 735 -31.04 14.89 5.57
C GLU A 735 -30.76 14.64 7.07
N LYS A 736 -29.49 14.69 7.49
CA LYS A 736 -29.05 14.61 8.88
C LYS A 736 -29.51 15.82 9.72
N GLN A 737 -29.50 17.04 9.18
CA GLN A 737 -30.00 18.23 9.89
C GLN A 737 -31.52 18.16 10.11
N ASP A 738 -32.28 17.75 9.09
CA ASP A 738 -33.73 17.53 9.21
C ASP A 738 -34.06 16.47 10.26
N LEU A 739 -33.34 15.34 10.27
CA LEU A 739 -33.51 14.29 11.28
C LEU A 739 -33.14 14.77 12.70
N GLN A 740 -32.11 15.61 12.84
CA GLN A 740 -31.77 16.23 14.13
C GLN A 740 -32.87 17.19 14.62
N GLN A 741 -33.48 17.97 13.72
CA GLN A 741 -34.61 18.82 14.07
C GLN A 741 -35.81 17.96 14.52
N GLN A 742 -36.22 16.96 13.73
CA GLN A 742 -37.32 16.05 14.08
C GLN A 742 -37.11 15.36 15.43
N LEU A 743 -35.88 14.96 15.74
CA LEU A 743 -35.54 14.35 17.03
C LEU A 743 -35.65 15.36 18.19
N SER A 744 -35.29 16.63 17.98
CA SER A 744 -35.47 17.69 18.97
C SER A 744 -36.95 18.03 19.24
N GLU A 745 -37.78 18.03 18.19
CA GLU A 745 -39.23 18.22 18.29
C GLU A 745 -39.87 17.05 19.04
N THR A 746 -39.55 15.82 18.65
CA THR A 746 -40.01 14.59 19.33
C THR A 746 -39.61 14.56 20.80
N ARG A 747 -38.37 14.98 21.12
CA ARG A 747 -37.90 15.07 22.52
C ARG A 747 -38.66 16.12 23.34
N THR A 748 -39.05 17.22 22.71
CA THR A 748 -39.87 18.26 23.35
C THR A 748 -41.29 17.76 23.61
N GLN A 749 -41.88 17.01 22.67
CA GLN A 749 -43.17 16.34 22.86
C GLN A 749 -43.12 15.30 23.99
N LEU A 750 -42.06 14.49 24.06
CA LEU A 750 -41.87 13.51 25.12
C LEU A 750 -41.81 14.15 26.51
N LEU A 751 -41.09 15.26 26.67
CA LEU A 751 -41.06 16.02 27.93
C LEU A 751 -42.46 16.50 28.36
N GLY A 752 -43.28 16.97 27.42
CA GLY A 752 -44.67 17.35 27.70
C GLY A 752 -45.54 16.16 28.14
N VAL A 753 -45.33 14.97 27.56
CA VAL A 753 -46.01 13.74 28.00
C VAL A 753 -45.53 13.29 29.39
N GLU A 754 -44.25 13.44 29.71
CA GLU A 754 -43.71 13.14 31.04
C GLU A 754 -44.24 14.10 32.12
N GLU A 755 -44.35 15.40 31.82
CA GLU A 755 -45.00 16.38 32.69
C GLU A 755 -46.48 16.02 32.92
N MET A 756 -47.23 15.73 31.86
CA MET A 756 -48.64 15.32 31.95
C MET A 756 -48.80 14.02 32.77
N ARG A 757 -47.91 13.03 32.60
CA ARG A 757 -47.88 11.81 33.43
C ARG A 757 -47.63 12.14 34.91
N SER A 758 -46.72 13.06 35.22
CA SER A 758 -46.44 13.47 36.60
C SER A 758 -47.63 14.18 37.26
N HIS A 759 -48.37 14.97 36.48
CA HIS A 759 -49.60 15.62 36.94
C HIS A 759 -50.70 14.59 37.25
N LEU A 760 -50.98 13.68 36.31
CA LEU A 760 -51.95 12.59 36.49
C LEU A 760 -51.58 11.66 37.65
N GLN A 761 -50.29 11.37 37.89
CA GLN A 761 -49.84 10.62 39.07
C GLN A 761 -50.14 11.36 40.38
N THR A 762 -50.04 12.68 40.39
CA THR A 762 -50.34 13.53 41.55
C THR A 762 -51.84 13.56 41.84
N GLU A 763 -52.67 13.75 40.80
CA GLU A 763 -54.14 13.67 40.92
C GLU A 763 -54.59 12.28 41.40
N LEU A 764 -54.03 11.21 40.83
CA LEU A 764 -54.37 9.84 41.22
C LEU A 764 -53.95 9.52 42.66
N ALA A 765 -52.86 10.13 43.17
CA ALA A 765 -52.49 10.05 44.58
C ALA A 765 -53.47 10.81 45.49
N GLN A 766 -53.94 11.99 45.06
CA GLN A 766 -54.97 12.74 45.79
C GLN A 766 -56.30 11.98 45.86
N ILE A 767 -56.79 11.46 44.72
CA ILE A 767 -58.03 10.67 44.64
C ILE A 767 -57.94 9.41 45.52
N LYS A 768 -56.77 8.76 45.61
CA LYS A 768 -56.55 7.64 46.55
C LYS A 768 -56.69 8.09 48.00
N ALA A 769 -56.05 9.18 48.40
CA ALA A 769 -56.14 9.71 49.77
C ALA A 769 -57.57 10.16 50.13
N GLU A 770 -58.33 10.70 49.18
CA GLU A 770 -59.75 11.04 49.37
C GLU A 770 -60.63 9.80 49.50
N ASN A 771 -60.37 8.75 48.72
CA ASN A 771 -61.06 7.46 48.83
C ASN A 771 -60.75 6.76 50.18
N GLU A 772 -59.50 6.77 50.64
CA GLU A 772 -59.13 6.26 51.98
C GLU A 772 -59.87 7.01 53.10
N ARG A 773 -59.97 8.34 53.02
CA ARG A 773 -60.78 9.15 53.97
C ARG A 773 -62.26 8.79 53.92
N ALA A 774 -62.82 8.62 52.72
CA ALA A 774 -64.23 8.24 52.54
C ALA A 774 -64.51 6.83 53.09
N GLN A 775 -63.57 5.88 52.92
CA GLN A 775 -63.67 4.53 53.51
C GLN A 775 -63.60 4.58 55.04
N GLN A 776 -62.72 5.39 55.62
CA GLN A 776 -62.67 5.59 57.07
C GLN A 776 -63.97 6.19 57.61
N GLN A 777 -64.49 7.24 56.96
CA GLN A 777 -65.79 7.84 57.31
C GLN A 777 -66.93 6.81 57.22
N ARG A 778 -66.92 5.93 56.21
CA ARG A 778 -67.91 4.86 56.09
C ARG A 778 -67.81 3.86 57.24
N SER A 779 -66.60 3.46 57.63
CA SER A 779 -66.36 2.57 58.78
C SER A 779 -66.80 3.20 60.12
N ASP A 780 -66.54 4.49 60.31
CA ASP A 780 -66.99 5.24 61.48
C ASP A 780 -68.52 5.33 61.53
N LEU A 781 -69.18 5.56 60.39
CA LEU A 781 -70.64 5.58 60.27
C LEU A 781 -71.27 4.19 60.47
N GLU A 782 -70.70 3.12 59.90
CA GLU A 782 -71.11 1.73 60.16
C GLU A 782 -71.02 1.40 61.66
N THR A 783 -69.98 1.89 62.34
CA THR A 783 -69.80 1.75 63.79
C THR A 783 -70.83 2.55 64.59
N GLN A 784 -71.22 3.74 64.13
CA GLN A 784 -72.30 4.53 64.74
C GLN A 784 -73.66 3.85 64.53
N LEU A 785 -73.95 3.34 63.33
CA LEU A 785 -75.17 2.60 63.00
C LEU A 785 -75.31 1.36 63.90
N ALA A 786 -74.24 0.59 64.10
CA ALA A 786 -74.22 -0.56 65.00
C ALA A 786 -74.55 -0.17 66.46
N LYS A 787 -74.05 0.97 66.95
CA LYS A 787 -74.40 1.50 68.28
C LYS A 787 -75.87 1.92 68.37
N SER A 788 -76.39 2.58 67.34
CA SER A 788 -77.81 2.97 67.28
C SER A 788 -78.73 1.75 67.22
N HIS A 789 -78.39 0.70 66.47
CA HIS A 789 -79.15 -0.55 66.47
C HIS A 789 -79.07 -1.30 67.81
N ALA A 790 -77.92 -1.28 68.50
CA ALA A 790 -77.82 -1.83 69.86
C ALA A 790 -78.72 -1.07 70.84
N ALA A 791 -78.73 0.26 70.81
CA ALA A 791 -79.61 1.09 71.62
C ALA A 791 -81.11 0.87 71.27
N GLN A 792 -81.44 0.74 69.98
CA GLN A 792 -82.78 0.40 69.52
C GLN A 792 -83.22 -0.98 70.03
N SER A 793 -82.35 -1.99 69.98
CA SER A 793 -82.65 -3.33 70.52
C SER A 793 -82.83 -3.33 72.03
N GLN A 794 -82.11 -2.46 72.76
CA GLN A 794 -82.29 -2.29 74.20
C GLN A 794 -83.64 -1.62 74.51
N LEU A 795 -83.98 -0.51 73.84
CA LEU A 795 -85.28 0.15 73.95
C LEU A 795 -86.45 -0.77 73.56
N GLN A 796 -86.27 -1.65 72.57
CA GLN A 796 -87.24 -2.68 72.20
C GLN A 796 -87.44 -3.71 73.33
N GLY A 797 -86.37 -4.06 74.05
CA GLY A 797 -86.42 -4.90 75.25
C GLY A 797 -87.19 -4.22 76.39
N ASP A 798 -86.85 -2.97 76.69
CA ASP A 798 -87.53 -2.16 77.71
C ASP A 798 -89.03 -1.96 77.38
N LEU A 799 -89.36 -1.80 76.08
CA LEU A 799 -90.74 -1.71 75.60
C LEU A 799 -91.50 -3.04 75.79
N ASN A 800 -90.88 -4.18 75.51
CA ASN A 800 -91.49 -5.49 75.76
C ASN A 800 -91.72 -5.73 77.26
N GLU A 801 -90.75 -5.37 78.12
CA GLU A 801 -90.89 -5.52 79.57
C GLU A 801 -91.98 -4.61 80.15
N THR A 802 -92.09 -3.38 79.63
CA THR A 802 -93.19 -2.46 80.00
C THR A 802 -94.55 -2.91 79.46
N GLN A 803 -94.62 -3.52 78.28
CA GLN A 803 -95.84 -4.16 77.77
C GLN A 803 -96.27 -5.37 78.62
N GLU A 804 -95.34 -6.22 79.07
CA GLU A 804 -95.66 -7.31 80.02
C GLU A 804 -96.17 -6.76 81.35
N LYS A 805 -95.53 -5.72 81.91
CA LYS A 805 -95.99 -5.04 83.12
C LYS A 805 -97.40 -4.46 82.94
N LEU A 806 -97.70 -3.85 81.80
CA LEU A 806 -99.02 -3.33 81.48
C LEU A 806 -100.08 -4.45 81.34
N GLN A 807 -99.74 -5.58 80.72
CA GLN A 807 -100.64 -6.74 80.63
C GLN A 807 -100.96 -7.33 82.00
N ARG A 808 -99.98 -7.41 82.91
CA ARG A 808 -100.20 -7.85 84.31
C ARG A 808 -101.14 -6.88 85.02
N LEU A 809 -100.88 -5.57 84.95
CA LEU A 809 -101.75 -4.54 85.55
C LEU A 809 -103.19 -4.56 84.98
N LEU A 810 -103.37 -4.81 83.68
CA LEU A 810 -104.70 -4.98 83.07
C LEU A 810 -105.42 -6.24 83.58
N HIS A 811 -104.67 -7.34 83.80
CA HIS A 811 -105.21 -8.55 84.39
C HIS A 811 -105.64 -8.32 85.85
N ASP A 812 -104.81 -7.66 86.65
CA ASP A 812 -105.08 -7.30 88.04
C ASP A 812 -106.26 -6.31 88.14
N GLN A 813 -106.39 -5.37 87.20
CA GLN A 813 -107.54 -4.47 87.08
C GLN A 813 -108.83 -5.24 86.78
N SER A 814 -108.80 -6.20 85.85
CA SER A 814 -109.95 -7.05 85.53
C SER A 814 -110.37 -7.91 86.73
N HIS A 815 -109.39 -8.48 87.46
CA HIS A 815 -109.64 -9.23 88.69
C HIS A 815 -110.28 -8.35 89.77
N SER A 816 -109.75 -7.14 89.97
CA SER A 816 -110.29 -6.15 90.91
C SER A 816 -111.71 -5.69 90.55
N GLN A 817 -111.99 -5.47 89.26
CA GLN A 817 -113.35 -5.15 88.80
C GLN A 817 -114.34 -6.30 89.08
N SER A 818 -113.92 -7.56 88.91
CA SER A 818 -114.72 -8.73 89.25
C SER A 818 -115.09 -8.75 90.74
N GLN A 819 -114.11 -8.51 91.63
CA GLN A 819 -114.36 -8.39 93.08
C GLN A 819 -115.33 -7.25 93.42
N VAL A 820 -115.20 -6.10 92.75
CA VAL A 820 -116.14 -4.96 92.91
C VAL A 820 -117.55 -5.31 92.43
N THR A 821 -117.71 -6.06 91.34
CA THR A 821 -119.04 -6.54 90.91
C THR A 821 -119.66 -7.53 91.89
N GLN A 822 -118.84 -8.41 92.49
CA GLN A 822 -119.30 -9.33 93.54
C GLN A 822 -119.78 -8.56 94.77
N ALA A 823 -118.97 -7.64 95.29
CA ALA A 823 -119.33 -6.79 96.45
C ALA A 823 -120.59 -5.94 96.19
N ASN A 824 -120.80 -5.47 94.95
CA ASN A 824 -122.04 -4.76 94.60
C ASN A 824 -123.27 -5.68 94.55
N SER A 825 -123.12 -6.96 94.20
CA SER A 825 -124.22 -7.94 94.29
C SER A 825 -124.60 -8.22 95.75
N GLU A 826 -123.61 -8.42 96.63
CA GLU A 826 -123.83 -8.59 98.08
C GLU A 826 -124.50 -7.34 98.69
N ARG A 827 -124.09 -6.13 98.25
CA ARG A 827 -124.75 -4.87 98.66
C ARG A 827 -126.20 -4.77 98.18
N SER A 828 -126.52 -5.30 97.00
CA SER A 828 -127.88 -5.31 96.45
C SER A 828 -128.80 -6.21 97.27
N ASP A 829 -128.33 -7.39 97.66
CA ASP A 829 -129.10 -8.32 98.51
C ASP A 829 -129.41 -7.70 99.88
N VAL A 830 -128.44 -7.05 100.52
CA VAL A 830 -128.63 -6.33 101.80
C VAL A 830 -129.63 -5.18 101.66
N LEU A 831 -129.61 -4.44 100.55
CA LEU A 831 -130.59 -3.37 100.30
C LEU A 831 -132.02 -3.91 100.11
N SER A 832 -132.18 -5.07 99.45
CA SER A 832 -133.50 -5.71 99.31
C SER A 832 -134.10 -6.13 100.67
N GLN A 833 -133.25 -6.62 101.59
CA GLN A 833 -133.66 -6.96 102.96
C GLN A 833 -134.05 -5.70 103.76
N LEU A 834 -133.38 -4.57 103.52
CA LEU A 834 -133.67 -3.29 104.15
C LEU A 834 -135.00 -2.68 103.67
N GLU A 835 -135.33 -2.81 102.38
CA GLU A 835 -136.63 -2.35 101.85
C GLU A 835 -137.80 -3.20 102.35
N ALA A 836 -137.63 -4.52 102.46
CA ALA A 836 -138.63 -5.39 103.08
C ALA A 836 -138.93 -5.00 104.55
N ALA A 837 -137.88 -4.69 105.33
CA ALA A 837 -138.03 -4.20 106.71
C ALA A 837 -138.73 -2.83 106.78
N ASN A 838 -138.47 -1.91 105.85
CA ASN A 838 -139.12 -0.60 105.80
C ASN A 838 -140.60 -0.67 105.38
N GLN A 839 -140.99 -1.61 104.51
CA GLN A 839 -142.40 -1.83 104.18
C GLN A 839 -143.21 -2.39 105.38
N ALA A 840 -142.62 -3.31 106.16
CA ALA A 840 -143.25 -3.78 107.39
C ALA A 840 -143.45 -2.65 108.43
N ARG A 841 -142.51 -1.72 108.50
CA ARG A 841 -142.58 -0.54 109.37
C ARG A 841 -143.67 0.45 108.94
N SER A 842 -143.79 0.76 107.64
CA SER A 842 -144.78 1.75 107.17
C SER A 842 -146.23 1.29 107.36
N GLN A 843 -146.51 -0.02 107.27
CA GLN A 843 -147.83 -0.57 107.58
C GLN A 843 -148.20 -0.36 109.06
N LEU A 844 -147.25 -0.55 109.99
CA LEU A 844 -147.45 -0.29 111.42
C LEU A 844 -147.68 1.20 111.74
N GLU A 845 -146.94 2.11 111.10
CA GLU A 845 -147.12 3.55 111.29
C GLU A 845 -148.48 4.04 110.73
N SER A 846 -149.00 3.41 109.66
CA SER A 846 -150.33 3.75 109.10
C SER A 846 -151.51 3.42 110.04
N GLN A 847 -151.41 2.33 110.81
CA GLN A 847 -152.44 1.91 111.77
C GLN A 847 -152.43 2.82 113.02
N LEU A 848 -151.28 3.36 113.41
CA LEU A 848 -151.13 4.19 114.60
C LEU A 848 -151.66 5.63 114.40
N ALA A 849 -151.66 6.13 113.17
CA ALA A 849 -152.07 7.50 112.84
C ALA A 849 -153.60 7.73 112.85
N LEU A 850 -154.41 6.68 112.64
CA LEU A 850 -155.88 6.81 112.51
C LEU A 850 -156.61 7.02 113.86
N VAL A 851 -155.93 6.77 115.00
CA VAL A 851 -156.59 6.57 116.31
C VAL A 851 -156.35 7.73 117.30
N ARG A 852 -155.50 8.72 117.02
CA ARG A 852 -154.92 9.58 118.09
C ARG A 852 -155.18 11.09 118.09
N SER A 853 -156.01 11.66 117.21
CA SER A 853 -156.43 13.07 117.40
C SER A 853 -157.73 13.48 116.69
N GLN A 854 -158.87 13.21 117.31
CA GLN A 854 -159.89 14.27 117.47
C GLN A 854 -160.87 13.98 118.62
N THR A 855 -161.31 15.07 119.26
CA THR A 855 -162.34 15.19 120.32
C THR A 855 -161.99 14.71 121.73
N PRO A 856 -162.32 15.52 122.76
CA PRO A 856 -162.78 15.05 124.05
C PRO A 856 -164.32 14.99 124.12
N LEU A 857 -164.83 14.14 125.01
CA LEU A 857 -166.18 14.15 125.59
C LEU A 857 -167.39 13.89 124.65
N LEU A 858 -168.02 12.72 124.85
CA LEU A 858 -169.32 12.69 125.55
C LEU A 858 -169.74 11.27 126.03
N LYS A 859 -170.36 11.26 127.21
CA LYS A 859 -171.32 10.27 127.79
C LYS A 859 -170.81 8.99 128.48
N THR A 860 -171.10 8.95 129.78
CA THR A 860 -171.75 7.86 130.58
C THR A 860 -171.26 6.42 130.43
N GLY A 861 -170.96 5.64 131.47
CA GLY A 861 -171.23 5.83 132.91
C GLY A 861 -172.05 4.66 133.47
N VAL A 862 -171.39 3.69 134.12
CA VAL A 862 -172.00 2.56 134.85
C VAL A 862 -171.12 2.21 136.07
N VAL A 863 -171.71 2.37 137.27
CA VAL A 863 -171.76 1.43 138.43
C VAL A 863 -170.48 0.60 138.72
N LEU A 864 -169.74 0.74 139.83
CA LEU A 864 -170.09 0.67 141.27
C LEU A 864 -170.36 -0.77 141.78
N ALA A 865 -169.29 -1.56 141.98
CA ALA A 865 -169.32 -2.86 142.66
C ALA A 865 -167.91 -3.34 143.11
N PHE A 866 -167.71 -3.53 144.43
CA PHE A 866 -166.65 -4.32 145.14
C PHE A 866 -165.15 -4.03 144.84
N LEU A 867 -164.24 -3.78 145.80
CA LEU A 867 -163.85 -4.43 147.07
C LEU A 867 -163.26 -5.86 146.95
N PHE A 868 -162.07 -6.03 147.53
CA PHE A 868 -161.25 -7.26 147.73
C PHE A 868 -160.41 -7.82 146.56
N GLY A 869 -159.22 -8.36 146.92
CA GLY A 869 -158.18 -8.94 146.04
C GLY A 869 -156.93 -8.05 145.99
N SER A 870 -155.89 -8.19 146.83
CA SER A 870 -155.03 -9.37 147.05
C SER A 870 -154.53 -10.00 145.73
N LEU A 871 -153.22 -9.98 145.43
CA LEU A 871 -152.15 -10.82 145.99
C LEU A 871 -152.30 -12.27 145.47
N ILE A 872 -151.18 -12.86 145.02
CA ILE A 872 -151.03 -14.18 144.35
C ILE A 872 -151.24 -14.08 142.82
N ALA A 873 -150.40 -14.66 141.95
CA ALA A 873 -148.99 -15.08 142.02
C ALA A 873 -148.51 -15.46 140.59
N TRP A 874 -147.30 -16.01 140.49
CA TRP A 874 -146.99 -17.21 139.69
C TRP A 874 -147.48 -17.31 138.23
N PHE A 875 -146.55 -17.16 137.28
CA PHE A 875 -145.98 -18.22 136.42
C PHE A 875 -145.12 -17.47 135.36
N SER A 876 -143.80 -17.65 135.34
CA SER A 876 -143.06 -18.61 134.49
C SER A 876 -142.99 -18.16 133.01
N ALA A 877 -141.83 -18.03 132.38
CA ALA A 877 -140.86 -19.09 132.06
C ALA A 877 -141.48 -20.22 131.20
N LEU A 878 -140.93 -20.40 129.99
CA LEU A 878 -141.24 -21.41 128.97
C LEU A 878 -142.69 -21.46 128.44
N ALA A 879 -142.85 -21.18 127.14
CA ALA A 879 -143.35 -22.19 126.18
C ALA A 879 -143.24 -21.68 124.73
N ILE A 880 -142.55 -22.45 123.87
CA ILE A 880 -142.96 -22.85 122.51
C ILE A 880 -143.40 -21.67 121.57
N TYR A 881 -142.67 -21.32 120.51
CA TYR A 881 -142.03 -22.17 119.49
C TYR A 881 -140.82 -21.46 118.85
#